data_AF-A0A087RAY1-F1
#
_entry.id   AF-A0A087RAY1-F1
#
_cell.length_a   1.000
_cell.length_b   1.000
_cell.length_c   1.000
_cell.angle_alpha   90.00
_cell.angle_beta   90.00
_cell.angle_gamma   90.00
#
_symmetry.space_group_name_H-M   'P 1'
#
loop_
_entity.id
_entity.type
_entity.pdbx_description
1 polymer ?
#
loop_
_entity_poly.entity_id
_entity_poly.type
_entity_poly.pdbx_seq_one_letter_code
_entity_poly.pdbx_strand_id
1 'polypeptide(L)'
;EDEEKENEAEIQRLEEQLSINAFDYNCHLDLIKLLRQEGELVKLRRARQKMSELFPLTEEIWLDWLKDEIKMASESSEREKVYELFERAVKDYICPEIWLEYAQYSIGGIGQEGGIEKVRSIFERALTAVGLHVTKGTALWEAYREFENAILETAQPAPGSVPSSEQQQMLCSQLEKIHMLFRRQLGIPLLDMEASYAEYEEWSEDPIPETIIKNYKKALQQLEKCKPYEEALLGAETPKLAEYQAYIDFEMKAGDPARIQLIYERALAENCLVPDLWARYNQYLDRQLKVKELVLSAHDRAVRNCPWTVGLWIRYLLAMERHRVDHSIISEMFEKALNAGFIQATDYVEIWQAYLDYLRRRVDFTQDSSKELEELRSAFARAVEYLKQEVEERFSESGDPSCTIMQNWARVEARLCNNMQKARELWDNIMTKGNAKYANMWLEYYNLERAHGDTQHCRKALHRAVQCTSDYPEHVCEVLLTLERIEGTLEDWDAAVQKTENRLARVNEQRAKAAEKEAALAKQEEEKAEQRKQARAEKKASKKVKKTRIGDKRKADDDDEGEWGQEEEEQPSKRHKGDGDGELLEEDMEVETGLFGRSGPEKPDRPANQKEKASTSRKDIPKVLHDSSKDNVTVFVSNLSYNMADPEAKLKDLFESCGEVAEIRPVFSNKGTFRGYCYVEFKEEKSALQALGLDRKVVEGRPMFVSPCVDKNKNPDFKVFRYSTTLEKHKLFISGLPFSCTKEELEDVCKAHGNVKDIRLVTNRAGKPKGLAYVEYENEAQASQAVLKMDGLTVKEHVIKVAISNPPLRKVPDKPEAGRASQFAVPRQVYGARGKGRTQLSMMPRALQRQSNPVAKAENGMVQNSPAASSEPPEEPKKMSNADFAKMLLKK
;
A
#
# COMPACT_ATOMS: atom_id res chain seq x y z
N GLU A 1 44.86 -19.61 -3.98
CA GLU A 1 44.76 -21.05 -3.71
C GLU A 1 43.75 -21.39 -2.63
N ASP A 2 43.94 -20.99 -1.36
CA ASP A 2 43.02 -21.43 -0.30
C ASP A 2 41.70 -20.64 -0.30
N GLU A 3 41.74 -19.31 -0.50
CA GLU A 3 40.53 -18.49 -0.73
C GLU A 3 39.73 -18.96 -1.97
N GLU A 4 40.41 -19.36 -3.04
CA GLU A 4 39.79 -19.89 -4.27
C GLU A 4 39.05 -21.23 -4.00
N LYS A 5 39.60 -22.09 -3.14
CA LYS A 5 38.95 -23.36 -2.72
C LYS A 5 37.75 -23.10 -1.82
N GLU A 6 37.82 -22.12 -0.93
CA GLU A 6 36.68 -21.70 -0.09
C GLU A 6 35.56 -21.10 -0.95
N ASN A 7 35.90 -20.27 -1.93
CA ASN A 7 34.93 -19.71 -2.89
C ASN A 7 34.33 -20.79 -3.80
N GLU A 8 35.12 -21.76 -4.31
CA GLU A 8 34.58 -22.87 -5.12
C GLU A 8 33.65 -23.79 -4.29
N ALA A 9 33.98 -24.04 -3.01
CA ALA A 9 33.11 -24.79 -2.11
C ALA A 9 31.79 -24.05 -1.80
N GLU A 10 31.83 -22.74 -1.59
CA GLU A 10 30.63 -21.93 -1.38
C GLU A 10 29.78 -21.81 -2.65
N ILE A 11 30.40 -21.72 -3.83
CA ILE A 11 29.71 -21.80 -5.13
C ILE A 11 28.95 -23.13 -5.25
N GLN A 12 29.58 -24.26 -4.91
CA GLN A 12 28.91 -25.57 -4.92
C GLN A 12 27.75 -25.62 -3.91
N ARG A 13 27.93 -25.07 -2.70
CA ARG A 13 26.88 -24.99 -1.67
C ARG A 13 25.68 -24.16 -2.12
N LEU A 14 25.90 -23.05 -2.82
CA LEU A 14 24.86 -22.20 -3.38
C LEU A 14 24.17 -22.83 -4.60
N GLU A 15 24.91 -23.53 -5.46
CA GLU A 15 24.32 -24.32 -6.56
C GLU A 15 23.44 -25.47 -6.02
N GLU A 16 23.84 -26.14 -4.94
CA GLU A 16 23.02 -27.14 -4.25
C GLU A 16 21.78 -26.51 -3.60
N GLN A 17 21.92 -25.38 -2.88
CA GLN A 17 20.80 -24.65 -2.29
C GLN A 17 19.76 -24.22 -3.35
N LEU A 18 20.20 -23.76 -4.52
CA LEU A 18 19.31 -23.43 -5.65
C LEU A 18 18.74 -24.66 -6.36
N SER A 19 19.36 -25.84 -6.23
CA SER A 19 18.78 -27.09 -6.74
C SER A 19 17.61 -27.58 -5.86
N ILE A 20 17.65 -27.25 -4.56
CA ILE A 20 16.59 -27.55 -3.58
C ILE A 20 15.49 -26.47 -3.64
N ASN A 21 15.88 -25.19 -3.70
CA ASN A 21 14.96 -24.06 -3.81
C ASN A 21 15.43 -23.05 -4.88
N ALA A 22 14.95 -23.24 -6.10
CA ALA A 22 15.24 -22.33 -7.21
C ALA A 22 14.69 -20.90 -7.00
N PHE A 23 13.76 -20.69 -6.06
CA PHE A 23 13.13 -19.40 -5.78
C PHE A 23 13.83 -18.58 -4.66
N ASP A 24 15.03 -18.98 -4.22
CA ASP A 24 15.83 -18.17 -3.30
C ASP A 24 16.58 -17.04 -4.03
N TYR A 25 15.91 -15.87 -4.13
CA TYR A 25 16.43 -14.68 -4.79
C TYR A 25 17.80 -14.21 -4.27
N ASN A 26 18.05 -14.32 -2.96
CA ASN A 26 19.32 -13.89 -2.37
C ASN A 26 20.45 -14.88 -2.71
N CYS A 27 20.15 -16.18 -2.69
CA CYS A 27 21.10 -17.21 -3.11
C CYS A 27 21.53 -17.04 -4.58
N HIS A 28 20.62 -16.63 -5.48
CA HIS A 28 21.01 -16.23 -6.85
C HIS A 28 21.97 -15.04 -6.87
N LEU A 29 21.70 -13.99 -6.08
CA LEU A 29 22.58 -12.80 -6.02
C LEU A 29 23.97 -13.13 -5.50
N ASP A 30 24.08 -13.89 -4.40
CA ASP A 30 25.38 -14.25 -3.82
C ASP A 30 26.16 -15.21 -4.75
N LEU A 31 25.49 -16.16 -5.40
CA LEU A 31 26.11 -17.01 -6.43
C LEU A 31 26.62 -16.19 -7.63
N ILE A 32 25.82 -15.26 -8.16
CA ILE A 32 26.22 -14.38 -9.28
C ILE A 32 27.39 -13.49 -8.89
N LYS A 33 27.44 -13.02 -7.64
CA LYS A 33 28.52 -12.22 -7.09
C LYS A 33 29.83 -13.01 -6.99
N LEU A 34 29.80 -14.21 -6.39
CA LEU A 34 30.96 -15.11 -6.30
C LEU A 34 31.47 -15.53 -7.68
N LEU A 35 30.59 -15.97 -8.59
CA LEU A 35 30.97 -16.33 -9.96
C LEU A 35 31.58 -15.17 -10.77
N ARG A 36 31.25 -13.91 -10.42
CA ARG A 36 31.87 -12.71 -11.02
C ARG A 36 33.21 -12.36 -10.38
N GLN A 37 33.43 -12.71 -9.11
CA GLN A 37 34.72 -12.54 -8.42
C GLN A 37 35.75 -13.55 -8.91
N GLU A 38 35.37 -14.83 -9.04
CA GLU A 38 36.23 -15.91 -9.58
C GLU A 38 36.47 -15.84 -11.10
N GLY A 39 35.77 -14.93 -11.82
CA GLY A 39 35.90 -14.79 -13.27
C GLY A 39 35.32 -15.98 -14.06
N GLU A 40 34.37 -16.71 -13.49
CA GLU A 40 33.76 -17.91 -14.06
C GLU A 40 32.66 -17.58 -15.09
N LEU A 41 33.06 -16.88 -16.17
CA LEU A 41 32.19 -16.20 -17.14
C LEU A 41 31.06 -17.08 -17.71
N VAL A 42 31.31 -18.38 -17.94
CA VAL A 42 30.31 -19.31 -18.50
C VAL A 42 29.29 -19.74 -17.45
N LYS A 43 29.71 -20.01 -16.21
CA LYS A 43 28.80 -20.27 -15.07
C LYS A 43 28.00 -19.00 -14.74
N LEU A 44 28.67 -17.84 -14.67
CA LEU A 44 28.07 -16.53 -14.41
C LEU A 44 26.94 -16.19 -15.38
N ARG A 45 27.16 -16.37 -16.69
CA ARG A 45 26.12 -16.14 -17.72
C ARG A 45 24.92 -17.08 -17.53
N ARG A 46 25.15 -18.35 -17.19
CA ARG A 46 24.08 -19.33 -16.92
C ARG A 46 23.29 -19.01 -15.64
N ALA A 47 23.96 -18.57 -14.57
CA ALA A 47 23.32 -18.17 -13.33
C ALA A 47 22.42 -16.94 -13.55
N ARG A 48 22.94 -15.90 -14.23
CA ARG A 48 22.17 -14.71 -14.63
C ARG A 48 20.98 -15.04 -15.53
N GLN A 49 21.13 -15.97 -16.48
CA GLN A 49 20.02 -16.48 -17.31
C GLN A 49 18.92 -17.11 -16.46
N LYS A 50 19.26 -18.13 -15.64
CA LYS A 50 18.32 -18.78 -14.71
C LYS A 50 17.59 -17.77 -13.82
N MET A 51 18.33 -16.83 -13.22
CA MET A 51 17.75 -15.80 -12.35
C MET A 51 16.74 -14.93 -13.11
N SER A 52 17.07 -14.46 -14.32
CA SER A 52 16.18 -13.62 -15.14
C SER A 52 14.92 -14.35 -15.64
N GLU A 53 14.98 -15.67 -15.77
CA GLU A 53 13.85 -16.51 -16.20
C GLU A 53 12.83 -16.70 -15.07
N LEU A 54 13.28 -16.70 -13.82
CA LEU A 54 12.43 -16.78 -12.63
C LEU A 54 11.97 -15.39 -12.15
N PHE A 55 12.88 -14.41 -12.13
CA PHE A 55 12.68 -13.10 -11.49
C PHE A 55 12.85 -11.93 -12.48
N PRO A 56 12.01 -10.88 -12.39
CA PRO A 56 12.25 -9.61 -13.05
C PRO A 56 13.41 -8.86 -12.38
N LEU A 57 14.50 -8.59 -13.09
CA LEU A 57 15.72 -8.02 -12.50
C LEU A 57 15.69 -6.49 -12.48
N THR A 58 16.34 -5.87 -11.51
CA THR A 58 16.40 -4.40 -11.38
C THR A 58 17.23 -3.75 -12.49
N GLU A 59 17.05 -2.43 -12.70
CA GLU A 59 17.86 -1.63 -13.64
C GLU A 59 19.37 -1.82 -13.39
N GLU A 60 19.79 -1.89 -12.12
CA GLU A 60 21.17 -2.09 -11.71
C GLU A 60 21.72 -3.47 -12.11
N ILE A 61 20.99 -4.56 -11.81
CA ILE A 61 21.44 -5.94 -12.09
C ILE A 61 21.54 -6.16 -13.61
N TRP A 62 20.56 -5.66 -14.37
CA TRP A 62 20.59 -5.71 -15.83
C TRP A 62 21.77 -4.91 -16.40
N LEU A 63 22.00 -3.67 -15.94
CA LEU A 63 23.16 -2.87 -16.36
C LEU A 63 24.48 -3.57 -16.08
N ASP A 64 24.62 -4.22 -14.93
CA ASP A 64 25.86 -4.89 -14.54
C ASP A 64 26.14 -6.14 -15.39
N TRP A 65 25.10 -6.86 -15.80
CA TRP A 65 25.22 -7.94 -16.78
C TRP A 65 25.56 -7.39 -18.17
N LEU A 66 24.81 -6.40 -18.66
CA LEU A 66 25.04 -5.76 -19.96
C LEU A 66 26.47 -5.22 -20.07
N LYS A 67 26.98 -4.55 -19.04
CA LYS A 67 28.35 -4.00 -19.00
C LYS A 67 29.44 -5.06 -19.00
N ASP A 68 29.18 -6.27 -18.50
CA ASP A 68 30.15 -7.38 -18.60
C ASP A 68 30.14 -7.97 -20.03
N GLU A 69 28.95 -8.17 -20.60
CA GLU A 69 28.78 -8.71 -21.96
C GLU A 69 29.30 -7.75 -23.03
N ILE A 70 29.11 -6.44 -22.87
CA ILE A 70 29.66 -5.39 -23.74
C ILE A 70 31.20 -5.38 -23.72
N LYS A 71 31.84 -5.67 -22.58
CA LYS A 71 33.31 -5.77 -22.47
C LYS A 71 33.85 -7.06 -23.11
N MET A 72 33.08 -8.13 -23.08
CA MET A 72 33.44 -9.41 -23.71
C MET A 72 33.21 -9.41 -25.23
N ALA A 73 32.17 -8.73 -25.71
CA ALA A 73 31.79 -8.71 -27.12
C ALA A 73 32.85 -8.03 -28.00
N SER A 74 33.60 -8.85 -28.71
CA SER A 74 34.70 -8.46 -29.59
C SER A 74 34.35 -8.63 -31.08
N GLU A 75 33.45 -9.55 -31.42
CA GLU A 75 33.00 -9.79 -32.79
C GLU A 75 31.63 -9.15 -33.11
N SER A 76 31.37 -8.95 -34.41
CA SER A 76 30.04 -8.60 -34.91
C SER A 76 28.99 -9.68 -34.62
N SER A 77 29.41 -10.96 -34.49
CA SER A 77 28.54 -12.09 -34.14
C SER A 77 28.05 -12.05 -32.68
N GLU A 78 28.79 -11.35 -31.81
CA GLU A 78 28.47 -11.20 -30.39
C GLU A 78 27.57 -9.97 -30.15
N ARG A 79 27.70 -8.94 -30.99
CA ARG A 79 26.88 -7.72 -30.92
C ARG A 79 25.38 -7.98 -31.01
N GLU A 80 24.91 -8.87 -31.90
CA GLU A 80 23.47 -9.15 -31.97
C GLU A 80 22.98 -9.88 -30.70
N LYS A 81 23.81 -10.72 -30.07
CA LYS A 81 23.49 -11.36 -28.76
C LYS A 81 23.41 -10.33 -27.63
N VAL A 82 24.24 -9.28 -27.68
CA VAL A 82 24.13 -8.14 -26.76
C VAL A 82 22.85 -7.35 -27.02
N TYR A 83 22.43 -7.17 -28.29
CA TYR A 83 21.13 -6.59 -28.60
C TYR A 83 19.96 -7.48 -28.12
N GLU A 84 20.01 -8.80 -28.30
CA GLU A 84 19.04 -9.75 -27.72
C GLU A 84 18.96 -9.65 -26.19
N LEU A 85 20.08 -9.36 -25.52
CA LEU A 85 20.12 -9.15 -24.08
C LEU A 85 19.48 -7.81 -23.66
N PHE A 86 19.72 -6.72 -24.41
CA PHE A 86 18.99 -5.47 -24.23
C PHE A 86 17.48 -5.67 -24.44
N GLU A 87 17.08 -6.43 -25.46
CA GLU A 87 15.68 -6.80 -25.75
C GLU A 87 15.04 -7.70 -24.68
N ARG A 88 15.81 -8.31 -23.77
CA ARG A 88 15.32 -8.92 -22.52
C ARG A 88 15.21 -7.85 -21.42
N ALA A 89 16.27 -7.09 -21.20
CA ALA A 89 16.38 -6.11 -20.12
C ALA A 89 15.27 -5.06 -20.12
N VAL A 90 14.89 -4.52 -21.28
CA VAL A 90 13.85 -3.48 -21.40
C VAL A 90 12.41 -3.96 -21.17
N LYS A 91 12.20 -5.21 -20.76
CA LYS A 91 10.86 -5.81 -20.55
C LYS A 91 10.44 -5.95 -19.08
N ASP A 92 11.38 -5.98 -18.14
CA ASP A 92 11.04 -6.19 -16.72
C ASP A 92 10.45 -4.92 -16.09
N TYR A 93 11.11 -3.76 -16.27
CA TYR A 93 10.72 -2.48 -15.70
C TYR A 93 11.02 -1.31 -16.64
N ILE A 94 10.51 -0.13 -16.29
CA ILE A 94 10.90 1.13 -16.94
C ILE A 94 12.34 1.49 -16.58
N CYS A 95 13.21 1.57 -17.59
CA CYS A 95 14.67 1.60 -17.39
C CYS A 95 15.39 2.64 -18.28
N PRO A 96 15.36 3.95 -17.95
CA PRO A 96 15.97 4.99 -18.77
C PRO A 96 17.49 4.85 -18.95
N GLU A 97 18.22 4.31 -17.95
CA GLU A 97 19.67 4.14 -18.04
C GLU A 97 20.04 3.00 -18.99
N ILE A 98 19.25 1.91 -18.99
CA ILE A 98 19.42 0.80 -19.94
C ILE A 98 19.12 1.26 -21.36
N TRP A 99 18.12 2.12 -21.57
CA TRP A 99 17.86 2.72 -22.88
C TRP A 99 18.99 3.65 -23.35
N LEU A 100 19.63 4.40 -22.44
CA LEU A 100 20.82 5.20 -22.75
C LEU A 100 22.01 4.32 -23.14
N GLU A 101 22.33 3.29 -22.35
CA GLU A 101 23.41 2.34 -22.64
C GLU A 101 23.15 1.57 -23.95
N TYR A 102 21.89 1.18 -24.23
CA TYR A 102 21.50 0.50 -25.47
C TYR A 102 21.72 1.40 -26.69
N ALA A 103 21.29 2.66 -26.62
CA ALA A 103 21.51 3.63 -27.68
C ALA A 103 23.01 3.88 -27.89
N GLN A 104 23.77 4.14 -26.82
CA GLN A 104 25.23 4.34 -26.88
C GLN A 104 25.98 3.13 -27.45
N TYR A 105 25.62 1.91 -27.05
CA TYR A 105 26.21 0.69 -27.60
C TYR A 105 25.88 0.53 -29.10
N SER A 106 24.66 0.85 -29.51
CA SER A 106 24.23 0.77 -30.92
C SER A 106 24.95 1.77 -31.83
N ILE A 107 25.37 2.93 -31.32
CA ILE A 107 26.21 3.90 -32.05
C ILE A 107 27.54 3.26 -32.50
N GLY A 108 28.05 2.28 -31.74
CA GLY A 108 29.20 1.47 -32.15
C GLY A 108 28.96 0.59 -33.39
N GLY A 109 27.72 0.44 -33.85
CA GLY A 109 27.30 -0.32 -35.04
C GLY A 109 27.14 0.48 -36.33
N ILE A 110 27.26 1.81 -36.29
CA ILE A 110 26.95 2.71 -37.44
C ILE A 110 27.71 2.39 -38.73
N GLY A 111 28.90 1.79 -38.65
CA GLY A 111 29.67 1.37 -39.84
C GLY A 111 29.14 0.11 -40.55
N GLN A 112 28.02 -0.46 -40.10
CA GLN A 112 27.33 -1.60 -40.72
C GLN A 112 26.16 -1.12 -41.58
N GLU A 113 25.76 -1.91 -42.57
CA GLU A 113 24.61 -1.59 -43.44
C GLU A 113 23.31 -1.46 -42.61
N GLY A 114 22.59 -0.36 -42.77
CA GLY A 114 21.41 -0.02 -41.95
C GLY A 114 21.71 0.34 -40.48
N GLY A 115 22.97 0.50 -40.09
CA GLY A 115 23.37 0.77 -38.71
C GLY A 115 22.79 2.08 -38.15
N ILE A 116 22.70 3.14 -38.96
CA ILE A 116 22.13 4.42 -38.55
C ILE A 116 20.62 4.29 -38.27
N GLU A 117 19.92 3.53 -39.09
CA GLU A 117 18.47 3.28 -38.99
C GLU A 117 18.15 2.41 -37.77
N LYS A 118 19.02 1.44 -37.42
CA LYS A 118 18.93 0.67 -36.15
C LYS A 118 19.09 1.60 -34.94
N VAL A 119 20.06 2.51 -34.92
CA VAL A 119 20.26 3.49 -33.82
C VAL A 119 19.02 4.38 -33.66
N ARG A 120 18.50 4.95 -34.76
CA ARG A 120 17.27 5.75 -34.75
C ARG A 120 16.08 4.97 -34.21
N SER A 121 15.90 3.72 -34.63
CA SER A 121 14.84 2.83 -34.14
C SER A 121 14.93 2.58 -32.63
N ILE A 122 16.15 2.40 -32.09
CA ILE A 122 16.39 2.25 -30.65
C ILE A 122 16.04 3.54 -29.90
N PHE A 123 16.47 4.71 -30.39
CA PHE A 123 16.11 6.00 -29.77
C PHE A 123 14.61 6.30 -29.81
N GLU A 124 13.90 6.04 -30.93
CA GLU A 124 12.44 6.26 -31.00
C GLU A 124 11.67 5.33 -30.05
N ARG A 125 12.14 4.09 -29.87
CA ARG A 125 11.58 3.16 -28.87
C ARG A 125 11.86 3.62 -27.44
N ALA A 126 13.07 4.08 -27.15
CA ALA A 126 13.41 4.70 -25.87
C ALA A 126 12.50 5.90 -25.59
N LEU A 127 12.35 6.83 -26.53
CA LEU A 127 11.46 7.99 -26.37
C LEU A 127 9.98 7.59 -26.19
N THR A 128 9.54 6.49 -26.81
CA THR A 128 8.19 5.95 -26.62
C THR A 128 7.98 5.37 -25.21
N ALA A 129 9.00 4.71 -24.65
CA ALA A 129 8.93 4.09 -23.31
C ALA A 129 9.18 5.07 -22.15
N VAL A 130 10.15 5.97 -22.29
CA VAL A 130 10.69 6.81 -21.21
C VAL A 130 10.85 8.29 -21.58
N GLY A 131 10.60 8.70 -22.83
CA GLY A 131 10.72 10.10 -23.27
C GLY A 131 9.73 11.09 -22.63
N LEU A 132 8.72 10.58 -21.91
CA LEU A 132 7.79 11.36 -21.08
C LEU A 132 8.20 11.45 -19.59
N HIS A 133 9.27 10.76 -19.18
CA HIS A 133 9.70 10.67 -17.78
C HIS A 133 10.24 12.02 -17.29
N VAL A 134 9.51 12.69 -16.38
CA VAL A 134 9.75 14.10 -16.00
C VAL A 134 11.21 14.42 -15.65
N THR A 135 11.87 13.59 -14.83
CA THR A 135 13.28 13.80 -14.43
C THR A 135 14.31 13.14 -15.35
N LYS A 136 14.22 11.82 -15.60
CA LYS A 136 15.20 11.05 -16.40
C LYS A 136 15.06 11.21 -17.94
N GLY A 137 13.92 11.67 -18.45
CA GLY A 137 13.61 11.66 -19.89
C GLY A 137 14.45 12.63 -20.72
N THR A 138 14.84 13.78 -20.15
CA THR A 138 15.64 14.82 -20.82
C THR A 138 16.96 14.29 -21.38
N ALA A 139 17.65 13.42 -20.64
CA ALA A 139 18.93 12.84 -21.06
C ALA A 139 18.84 12.00 -22.34
N LEU A 140 17.69 11.36 -22.62
CA LEU A 140 17.48 10.61 -23.87
C LEU A 140 17.16 11.53 -25.06
N TRP A 141 16.42 12.62 -24.84
CA TRP A 141 16.24 13.65 -25.86
C TRP A 141 17.56 14.33 -26.22
N GLU A 142 18.42 14.57 -25.22
CA GLU A 142 19.76 15.13 -25.41
C GLU A 142 20.68 14.15 -26.14
N ALA A 143 20.81 12.90 -25.68
CA ALA A 143 21.64 11.89 -26.36
C ALA A 143 21.23 11.65 -27.82
N TYR A 144 19.93 11.71 -28.15
CA TYR A 144 19.44 11.60 -29.52
C TYR A 144 19.77 12.86 -30.36
N ARG A 145 19.67 14.07 -29.78
CA ARG A 145 20.16 15.30 -30.42
C ARG A 145 21.67 15.27 -30.65
N GLU A 146 22.47 14.82 -29.68
CA GLU A 146 23.93 14.70 -29.82
C GLU A 146 24.30 13.74 -30.97
N PHE A 147 23.59 12.60 -31.09
CA PHE A 147 23.77 11.66 -32.20
C PHE A 147 23.40 12.26 -33.57
N GLU A 148 22.23 12.90 -33.73
CA GLU A 148 21.86 13.47 -35.03
C GLU A 148 22.70 14.72 -35.41
N ASN A 149 23.20 15.49 -34.43
CA ASN A 149 24.20 16.54 -34.66
C ASN A 149 25.55 15.95 -35.08
N ALA A 150 26.03 14.87 -34.45
CA ALA A 150 27.27 14.21 -34.86
C ALA A 150 27.18 13.68 -36.31
N ILE A 151 26.02 13.18 -36.74
CA ILE A 151 25.77 12.84 -38.15
C ILE A 151 25.81 14.10 -39.03
N LEU A 152 25.17 15.20 -38.62
CA LEU A 152 25.17 16.47 -39.36
C LEU A 152 26.60 16.98 -39.60
N GLU A 153 27.44 17.02 -38.57
CA GLU A 153 28.85 17.42 -38.68
C GLU A 153 29.63 16.57 -39.70
N THR A 154 29.34 15.27 -39.78
CA THR A 154 30.01 14.35 -40.72
C THR A 154 29.51 14.48 -42.17
N ALA A 155 28.26 14.93 -42.34
CA ALA A 155 27.65 15.20 -43.64
C ALA A 155 28.05 16.56 -44.24
N GLN A 156 28.64 17.47 -43.46
CA GLN A 156 29.02 18.80 -43.94
C GLN A 156 30.13 18.75 -45.03
N PRO A 157 30.05 19.63 -46.05
CA PRO A 157 31.08 19.78 -47.06
C PRO A 157 32.39 20.27 -46.43
N ALA A 158 33.52 19.97 -47.07
CA ALA A 158 34.81 20.53 -46.64
C ALA A 158 34.81 22.06 -46.79
N PRO A 159 35.46 22.83 -45.88
CA PRO A 159 35.49 24.29 -45.97
C PRO A 159 35.96 24.79 -47.35
N GLY A 160 35.09 25.52 -48.05
CA GLY A 160 35.34 26.04 -49.40
C GLY A 160 34.87 25.15 -50.56
N SER A 161 34.32 23.96 -50.29
CA SER A 161 33.66 23.13 -51.32
C SER A 161 32.17 23.44 -51.43
N VAL A 162 31.66 23.55 -52.66
CA VAL A 162 30.22 23.71 -52.92
C VAL A 162 29.55 22.33 -52.79
N PRO A 163 28.53 22.15 -51.93
CA PRO A 163 27.83 20.87 -51.80
C PRO A 163 27.06 20.53 -53.09
N SER A 164 26.96 19.24 -53.42
CA SER A 164 26.08 18.79 -54.51
C SER A 164 24.60 18.98 -54.13
N SER A 165 23.70 19.01 -55.12
CA SER A 165 22.25 19.11 -54.86
C SER A 165 21.74 17.98 -53.96
N GLU A 166 22.31 16.78 -54.07
CA GLU A 166 21.98 15.62 -53.23
C GLU A 166 22.52 15.79 -51.80
N GLN A 167 23.77 16.25 -51.64
CA GLN A 167 24.36 16.56 -50.34
C GLN A 167 23.58 17.67 -49.62
N GLN A 168 23.16 18.71 -50.35
CA GLN A 168 22.36 19.80 -49.80
C GLN A 168 20.97 19.31 -49.38
N GLN A 169 20.34 18.42 -50.16
CA GLN A 169 19.07 17.78 -49.78
C GLN A 169 19.23 16.87 -48.55
N MET A 170 20.33 16.12 -48.44
CA MET A 170 20.65 15.33 -47.23
C MET A 170 20.88 16.23 -46.01
N LEU A 171 21.61 17.34 -46.16
CA LEU A 171 21.87 18.29 -45.08
C LEU A 171 20.57 18.92 -44.55
N CYS A 172 19.68 19.38 -45.43
CA CYS A 172 18.37 19.91 -45.05
C CYS A 172 17.49 18.84 -44.38
N SER A 173 17.49 17.61 -44.89
CA SER A 173 16.79 16.47 -44.27
C SER A 173 17.33 16.15 -42.87
N GLN A 174 18.63 16.30 -42.66
CA GLN A 174 19.28 16.07 -41.37
C GLN A 174 19.01 17.19 -40.37
N LEU A 175 19.04 18.45 -40.81
CA LEU A 175 18.66 19.61 -39.99
C LEU A 175 17.22 19.53 -39.52
N GLU A 176 16.27 19.22 -40.41
CA GLU A 176 14.85 19.12 -40.06
C GLU A 176 14.56 18.00 -39.05
N LYS A 177 15.34 16.90 -39.01
CA LYS A 177 15.26 15.91 -37.91
C LYS A 177 15.60 16.55 -36.56
N ILE A 178 16.67 17.34 -36.49
CA ILE A 178 17.10 17.98 -35.25
C ILE A 178 16.06 19.02 -34.80
N HIS A 179 15.53 19.83 -35.72
CA HIS A 179 14.38 20.69 -35.42
C HIS A 179 13.17 19.86 -34.96
N MET A 180 12.84 18.73 -35.59
CA MET A 180 11.74 17.85 -35.15
C MET A 180 11.96 17.30 -33.73
N LEU A 181 13.17 16.94 -33.34
CA LEU A 181 13.48 16.49 -31.98
C LEU A 181 13.23 17.61 -30.95
N PHE A 182 13.74 18.81 -31.19
CA PHE A 182 13.45 19.98 -30.34
C PHE A 182 11.94 20.27 -30.26
N ARG A 183 11.26 20.36 -31.41
CA ARG A 183 9.81 20.63 -31.52
C ARG A 183 8.96 19.57 -30.81
N ARG A 184 9.42 18.30 -30.75
CA ARG A 184 8.79 17.21 -29.98
C ARG A 184 9.06 17.33 -28.49
N GLN A 185 10.32 17.48 -28.06
CA GLN A 185 10.70 17.60 -26.66
C GLN A 185 10.00 18.79 -25.97
N LEU A 186 9.97 19.95 -26.64
CA LEU A 186 9.31 21.15 -26.12
C LEU A 186 7.79 21.02 -25.96
N GLY A 187 7.17 19.97 -26.53
CA GLY A 187 5.77 19.62 -26.29
C GLY A 187 5.52 18.82 -25.00
N ILE A 188 6.56 18.43 -24.26
CA ILE A 188 6.50 17.48 -23.14
C ILE A 188 6.90 18.18 -21.83
N PRO A 189 6.16 17.98 -20.71
CA PRO A 189 6.53 18.52 -19.40
C PRO A 189 7.71 17.74 -18.80
N LEU A 190 8.93 18.17 -19.13
CA LEU A 190 10.18 17.65 -18.56
C LEU A 190 10.81 18.67 -17.61
N LEU A 191 11.58 18.21 -16.64
CA LEU A 191 12.38 19.08 -15.77
C LEU A 191 13.40 19.86 -16.62
N ASP A 192 13.63 21.12 -16.22
CA ASP A 192 14.54 22.07 -16.87
C ASP A 192 14.30 22.33 -18.38
N MET A 193 13.08 22.04 -18.87
CA MET A 193 12.69 22.27 -20.28
C MET A 193 12.84 23.72 -20.77
N GLU A 194 12.97 24.69 -19.87
CA GLU A 194 13.32 26.10 -20.19
C GLU A 194 14.73 26.21 -20.79
N ALA A 195 15.68 25.38 -20.34
CA ALA A 195 17.03 25.33 -20.89
C ALA A 195 17.02 24.76 -22.31
N SER A 196 16.25 23.70 -22.59
CA SER A 196 16.09 23.16 -23.95
C SER A 196 15.34 24.13 -24.90
N TYR A 197 14.50 25.03 -24.37
CA TYR A 197 13.91 26.11 -25.18
C TYR A 197 14.98 27.14 -25.56
N ALA A 198 15.79 27.59 -24.59
CA ALA A 198 16.87 28.53 -24.83
C ALA A 198 17.96 27.95 -25.76
N GLU A 199 18.29 26.66 -25.64
CA GLU A 199 19.16 25.93 -26.57
C GLU A 199 18.61 25.98 -28.00
N TYR A 200 17.31 25.75 -28.18
CA TYR A 200 16.69 25.79 -29.51
C TYR A 200 16.62 27.21 -30.09
N GLU A 201 16.46 28.23 -29.24
CA GLU A 201 16.45 29.65 -29.61
C GLU A 201 17.87 30.18 -29.94
N GLU A 202 18.94 29.59 -29.37
CA GLU A 202 20.34 29.84 -29.75
C GLU A 202 20.78 29.03 -31.00
N TRP A 203 20.23 27.83 -31.20
CA TRP A 203 20.61 26.91 -32.30
C TRP A 203 19.85 27.14 -33.62
N SER A 204 18.61 27.62 -33.57
CA SER A 204 17.77 27.80 -34.76
C SER A 204 18.02 29.14 -35.44
N GLU A 205 18.53 29.13 -36.69
CA GLU A 205 18.67 30.34 -37.51
C GLU A 205 17.30 30.99 -37.85
N ASP A 206 16.26 30.15 -38.02
CA ASP A 206 14.88 30.59 -38.24
C ASP A 206 14.10 30.79 -36.91
N PRO A 207 13.20 31.80 -36.82
CA PRO A 207 12.35 31.99 -35.65
C PRO A 207 11.47 30.79 -35.32
N ILE A 208 11.41 30.42 -34.03
CA ILE A 208 10.59 29.30 -33.53
C ILE A 208 9.10 29.55 -33.87
N PRO A 209 8.40 28.63 -34.59
CA PRO A 209 7.00 28.84 -34.96
C PRO A 209 6.07 28.99 -33.76
N GLU A 210 5.09 29.91 -33.83
CA GLU A 210 4.15 30.19 -32.73
C GLU A 210 3.39 28.95 -32.23
N THR A 211 3.15 27.98 -33.11
CA THR A 211 2.52 26.68 -32.76
C THR A 211 3.36 25.90 -31.76
N ILE A 212 4.68 25.92 -31.89
CA ILE A 212 5.64 25.29 -30.98
C ILE A 212 5.72 26.08 -29.68
N ILE A 213 5.82 27.41 -29.73
CA ILE A 213 5.79 28.29 -28.54
C ILE A 213 4.50 28.08 -27.73
N LYS A 214 3.36 27.87 -28.40
CA LYS A 214 2.06 27.59 -27.78
C LYS A 214 1.99 26.20 -27.15
N ASN A 215 2.67 25.19 -27.72
CA ASN A 215 2.76 23.87 -27.13
C ASN A 215 3.72 23.86 -25.93
N TYR A 216 4.88 24.50 -26.05
CA TYR A 216 5.83 24.75 -24.96
C TYR A 216 5.16 25.41 -23.74
N LYS A 217 4.39 26.49 -23.95
CA LYS A 217 3.66 27.16 -22.86
C LYS A 217 2.59 26.27 -22.19
N LYS A 218 2.00 25.30 -22.91
CA LYS A 218 1.10 24.29 -22.29
C LYS A 218 1.88 23.23 -21.51
N ALA A 219 3.00 22.76 -22.05
CA ALA A 219 3.84 21.76 -21.40
C ALA A 219 4.43 22.31 -20.08
N LEU A 220 4.92 23.55 -20.09
CA LEU A 220 5.37 24.24 -18.88
C LEU A 220 4.23 24.42 -17.85
N GLN A 221 3.02 24.78 -18.30
CA GLN A 221 1.81 24.80 -17.44
C GLN A 221 1.41 23.41 -16.91
N GLN A 222 1.78 22.31 -17.57
CA GLN A 222 1.53 20.96 -17.07
C GLN A 222 2.63 20.53 -16.10
N LEU A 223 3.90 20.88 -16.37
CA LEU A 223 5.04 20.66 -15.47
C LEU A 223 4.78 21.26 -14.09
N GLU A 224 4.36 22.53 -14.02
CA GLU A 224 4.08 23.21 -12.74
C GLU A 224 2.93 22.57 -11.93
N LYS A 225 2.01 21.83 -12.58
CA LYS A 225 1.00 21.02 -11.86
C LYS A 225 1.54 19.69 -11.34
N CYS A 226 2.53 19.11 -12.03
CA CYS A 226 3.14 17.83 -11.67
C CYS A 226 4.21 18.01 -10.59
N LYS A 227 4.88 19.17 -10.60
CA LYS A 227 5.98 19.56 -9.71
C LYS A 227 5.74 19.31 -8.21
N PRO A 228 4.57 19.59 -7.60
CA PRO A 228 4.34 19.24 -6.19
C PRO A 228 4.38 17.73 -5.91
N TYR A 229 4.03 16.89 -6.89
CA TYR A 229 4.10 15.43 -6.77
C TYR A 229 5.52 14.91 -7.00
N GLU A 230 6.29 15.50 -7.92
CA GLU A 230 7.72 15.20 -8.09
C GLU A 230 8.56 15.66 -6.89
N GLU A 231 8.25 16.83 -6.30
CA GLU A 231 8.87 17.33 -5.07
C GLU A 231 8.52 16.43 -3.85
N ALA A 232 7.29 15.92 -3.77
CA ALA A 232 6.91 14.92 -2.76
C ALA A 232 7.69 13.60 -2.94
N LEU A 233 7.78 13.08 -4.18
CA LEU A 233 8.59 11.88 -4.49
C LEU A 233 10.09 12.08 -4.24
N LEU A 234 10.60 13.31 -4.27
CA LEU A 234 11.99 13.62 -3.93
C LEU A 234 12.20 13.75 -2.42
N GLY A 235 11.19 14.21 -1.68
CA GLY A 235 11.24 14.40 -0.22
C GLY A 235 10.87 13.16 0.63
N ALA A 236 10.23 12.15 0.04
CA ALA A 236 9.79 10.94 0.74
C ALA A 236 10.92 9.90 0.91
N GLU A 237 10.89 9.19 2.04
CA GLU A 237 11.74 8.01 2.28
C GLU A 237 11.18 6.77 1.55
N THR A 238 12.04 5.84 1.16
CA THR A 238 11.64 4.61 0.47
C THR A 238 11.05 3.57 1.44
N PRO A 239 9.95 2.86 1.11
CA PRO A 239 9.21 2.87 -0.16
C PRO A 239 8.13 3.98 -0.25
N LYS A 240 8.11 4.71 -1.37
CA LYS A 240 7.32 5.94 -1.59
C LYS A 240 5.88 5.68 -2.06
N LEU A 241 5.26 4.64 -1.52
CA LEU A 241 4.02 4.07 -2.08
C LEU A 241 2.84 5.06 -2.01
N ALA A 242 2.75 5.88 -0.96
CA ALA A 242 1.66 6.83 -0.76
C ALA A 242 1.73 8.00 -1.75
N GLU A 243 2.94 8.51 -2.00
CA GLU A 243 3.23 9.60 -2.93
C GLU A 243 2.94 9.15 -4.37
N TYR A 244 3.36 7.94 -4.74
CA TYR A 244 3.02 7.34 -6.02
C TYR A 244 1.51 7.12 -6.18
N GLN A 245 0.80 6.64 -5.16
CA GLN A 245 -0.66 6.48 -5.21
C GLN A 245 -1.37 7.82 -5.44
N ALA A 246 -0.97 8.89 -4.73
CA ALA A 246 -1.54 10.23 -4.90
C ALA A 246 -1.27 10.82 -6.31
N TYR A 247 -0.12 10.51 -6.91
CA TYR A 247 0.22 10.94 -8.27
C TYR A 247 -0.49 10.10 -9.34
N ILE A 248 -0.65 8.79 -9.13
CA ILE A 248 -1.49 7.92 -9.96
C ILE A 248 -2.94 8.43 -9.97
N ASP A 249 -3.50 8.81 -8.82
CA ASP A 249 -4.85 9.38 -8.72
C ASP A 249 -4.97 10.71 -9.50
N PHE A 250 -3.93 11.54 -9.48
CA PHE A 250 -3.86 12.79 -10.25
C PHE A 250 -3.85 12.55 -11.76
N GLU A 251 -2.96 11.70 -12.28
CA GLU A 251 -2.88 11.41 -13.72
C GLU A 251 -4.10 10.62 -14.21
N MET A 252 -4.65 9.71 -13.41
CA MET A 252 -5.92 9.03 -13.75
C MET A 252 -7.10 10.00 -13.84
N LYS A 253 -7.08 11.10 -13.08
CA LYS A 253 -8.06 12.19 -13.18
C LYS A 253 -7.80 13.12 -14.37
N ALA A 254 -6.55 13.25 -14.82
CA ALA A 254 -6.19 13.95 -16.06
C ALA A 254 -6.59 13.16 -17.32
N GLY A 255 -6.52 11.83 -17.25
CA GLY A 255 -7.07 10.91 -18.26
C GLY A 255 -6.15 10.61 -19.45
N ASP A 256 -4.90 11.09 -19.46
CA ASP A 256 -3.94 10.81 -20.54
C ASP A 256 -3.37 9.38 -20.45
N PRO A 257 -3.59 8.50 -21.45
CA PRO A 257 -3.17 7.10 -21.34
C PRO A 257 -1.66 6.88 -21.26
N ALA A 258 -0.85 7.75 -21.89
CA ALA A 258 0.60 7.60 -21.89
C ALA A 258 1.20 8.04 -20.54
N ARG A 259 0.68 9.14 -19.97
CA ARG A 259 1.07 9.59 -18.63
C ARG A 259 0.62 8.63 -17.53
N ILE A 260 -0.59 8.06 -17.65
CA ILE A 260 -1.09 7.06 -16.69
C ILE A 260 -0.21 5.80 -16.72
N GLN A 261 0.13 5.26 -17.91
CA GLN A 261 1.10 4.16 -18.01
C GLN A 261 2.44 4.53 -17.38
N LEU A 262 3.03 5.68 -17.75
CA LEU A 262 4.30 6.15 -17.21
C LEU A 262 4.33 6.19 -15.67
N ILE A 263 3.29 6.73 -15.01
CA ILE A 263 3.32 6.84 -13.55
C ILE A 263 3.08 5.49 -12.86
N TYR A 264 2.30 4.58 -13.44
CA TYR A 264 2.22 3.19 -12.95
C TYR A 264 3.56 2.48 -13.10
N GLU A 265 4.21 2.54 -14.27
CA GLU A 265 5.50 1.89 -14.51
C GLU A 265 6.59 2.44 -13.58
N ARG A 266 6.64 3.77 -13.35
CA ARG A 266 7.53 4.39 -12.36
C ARG A 266 7.25 3.90 -10.94
N ALA A 267 5.99 3.84 -10.53
CA ALA A 267 5.60 3.35 -9.21
C ALA A 267 5.98 1.86 -9.04
N LEU A 268 5.79 1.05 -10.07
CA LEU A 268 6.07 -0.38 -10.09
C LEU A 268 7.58 -0.68 -10.09
N ALA A 269 8.43 0.19 -10.63
CA ALA A 269 9.88 0.03 -10.54
C ALA A 269 10.42 0.17 -9.09
N GLU A 270 9.81 1.05 -8.27
CA GLU A 270 10.16 1.18 -6.84
C GLU A 270 9.34 0.26 -5.91
N ASN A 271 8.15 -0.20 -6.33
CA ASN A 271 7.17 -0.89 -5.48
C ASN A 271 6.67 -2.20 -6.12
N CYS A 272 7.54 -2.94 -6.80
CA CYS A 272 7.19 -4.11 -7.60
C CYS A 272 6.53 -5.25 -6.80
N LEU A 273 6.80 -5.36 -5.50
CA LEU A 273 6.28 -6.41 -4.62
C LEU A 273 4.90 -6.07 -3.99
N VAL A 274 4.18 -5.07 -4.52
CA VAL A 274 2.85 -4.65 -4.05
C VAL A 274 1.76 -5.20 -4.98
N PRO A 275 1.05 -6.29 -4.63
CA PRO A 275 0.13 -6.95 -5.57
C PRO A 275 -1.07 -6.08 -5.96
N ASP A 276 -1.56 -5.22 -5.05
CA ASP A 276 -2.65 -4.29 -5.32
C ASP A 276 -2.30 -3.24 -6.38
N LEU A 277 -1.02 -2.83 -6.46
CA LEU A 277 -0.57 -1.86 -7.45
C LEU A 277 -0.59 -2.46 -8.85
N TRP A 278 -0.11 -3.71 -9.00
CA TRP A 278 -0.29 -4.51 -10.22
C TRP A 278 -1.77 -4.75 -10.53
N ALA A 279 -2.57 -5.16 -9.56
CA ALA A 279 -3.99 -5.44 -9.73
C ALA A 279 -4.78 -4.19 -10.16
N ARG A 280 -4.36 -2.99 -9.73
CA ARG A 280 -4.91 -1.69 -10.13
C ARG A 280 -4.47 -1.29 -11.55
N TYR A 281 -3.18 -1.43 -11.87
CA TYR A 281 -2.64 -1.15 -13.22
C TYR A 281 -3.24 -2.08 -14.28
N ASN A 282 -3.19 -3.39 -14.04
CA ASN A 282 -3.74 -4.40 -14.94
C ASN A 282 -5.25 -4.22 -15.15
N GLN A 283 -6.00 -3.81 -14.12
CA GLN A 283 -7.42 -3.47 -14.25
C GLN A 283 -7.67 -2.22 -15.11
N TYR A 284 -6.77 -1.23 -15.09
CA TYR A 284 -6.84 -0.07 -15.98
C TYR A 284 -6.59 -0.50 -17.43
N LEU A 285 -5.55 -1.30 -17.69
CA LEU A 285 -5.21 -1.82 -19.02
C LEU A 285 -6.33 -2.70 -19.59
N ASP A 286 -6.84 -3.66 -18.81
CA ASP A 286 -7.97 -4.56 -19.15
C ASP A 286 -9.24 -3.81 -19.60
N ARG A 287 -9.55 -2.70 -18.92
CA ARG A 287 -10.85 -2.03 -19.05
C ARG A 287 -10.82 -0.86 -20.02
N GLN A 288 -9.72 -0.12 -20.06
CA GLN A 288 -9.60 1.11 -20.85
C GLN A 288 -8.84 0.87 -22.17
N LEU A 289 -7.60 0.37 -22.12
CA LEU A 289 -6.73 0.30 -23.30
C LEU A 289 -6.98 -0.93 -24.18
N LYS A 290 -7.09 -2.13 -23.58
CA LYS A 290 -7.35 -3.41 -24.28
C LYS A 290 -6.37 -3.74 -25.42
N VAL A 291 -5.15 -3.20 -25.39
CA VAL A 291 -4.09 -3.52 -26.33
C VAL A 291 -3.46 -4.86 -25.93
N LYS A 292 -3.65 -5.91 -26.74
CA LYS A 292 -3.30 -7.31 -26.41
C LYS A 292 -1.88 -7.46 -25.85
N GLU A 293 -0.88 -6.94 -26.53
CA GLU A 293 0.54 -7.12 -26.18
C GLU A 293 0.87 -6.45 -24.84
N LEU A 294 0.43 -5.21 -24.65
CA LEU A 294 0.59 -4.44 -23.41
C LEU A 294 -0.14 -5.10 -22.22
N VAL A 295 -1.40 -5.50 -22.41
CA VAL A 295 -2.22 -6.14 -21.36
C VAL A 295 -1.59 -7.46 -20.92
N LEU A 296 -1.15 -8.31 -21.85
CA LEU A 296 -0.57 -9.60 -21.53
C LEU A 296 0.84 -9.48 -20.95
N SER A 297 1.65 -8.52 -21.41
CA SER A 297 2.98 -8.24 -20.84
C SER A 297 2.88 -7.72 -19.40
N ALA A 298 1.95 -6.82 -19.10
CA ALA A 298 1.76 -6.30 -17.73
C ALA A 298 1.24 -7.39 -16.76
N HIS A 299 0.44 -8.35 -17.24
CA HIS A 299 0.04 -9.51 -16.43
C HIS A 299 1.17 -10.51 -16.21
N ASP A 300 1.99 -10.82 -17.23
CA ASP A 300 3.18 -11.68 -17.09
C ASP A 300 4.16 -11.12 -16.05
N ARG A 301 4.47 -9.81 -16.16
CA ARG A 301 5.32 -9.08 -15.22
C ARG A 301 4.73 -9.07 -13.80
N ALA A 302 3.41 -9.00 -13.66
CA ALA A 302 2.74 -9.05 -12.36
C ALA A 302 2.89 -10.42 -11.68
N VAL A 303 2.69 -11.53 -12.41
CA VAL A 303 2.82 -12.88 -11.83
C VAL A 303 4.28 -13.27 -11.58
N ARG A 304 5.24 -12.78 -12.38
CA ARG A 304 6.68 -12.92 -12.10
C ARG A 304 7.14 -12.10 -10.88
N ASN A 305 6.44 -11.01 -10.52
CA ASN A 305 6.76 -10.18 -9.35
C ASN A 305 6.09 -10.62 -8.05
N CYS A 306 4.85 -11.11 -8.12
CA CYS A 306 4.03 -11.45 -6.95
C CYS A 306 3.39 -12.85 -7.13
N PRO A 307 4.18 -13.92 -7.38
CA PRO A 307 3.66 -15.25 -7.72
C PRO A 307 2.76 -15.84 -6.64
N TRP A 308 2.97 -15.51 -5.36
CA TRP A 308 2.14 -15.93 -4.23
C TRP A 308 0.71 -15.35 -4.25
N THR A 309 0.37 -14.41 -5.14
CA THR A 309 -0.96 -13.76 -5.17
C THR A 309 -1.84 -14.39 -6.25
N VAL A 310 -2.72 -15.32 -5.87
CA VAL A 310 -3.64 -16.02 -6.78
C VAL A 310 -4.48 -15.07 -7.65
N GLY A 311 -4.92 -13.95 -7.07
CA GLY A 311 -5.74 -12.94 -7.75
C GLY A 311 -5.05 -12.27 -8.95
N LEU A 312 -3.72 -12.36 -9.10
CA LEU A 312 -3.00 -11.93 -10.29
C LEU A 312 -3.02 -12.99 -11.40
N TRP A 313 -2.81 -14.27 -11.05
CA TRP A 313 -2.91 -15.40 -11.98
C TRP A 313 -4.31 -15.54 -12.57
N ILE A 314 -5.36 -15.43 -11.74
CA ILE A 314 -6.76 -15.47 -12.19
C ILE A 314 -7.04 -14.36 -13.20
N ARG A 315 -6.53 -13.14 -12.95
CA ARG A 315 -6.66 -12.02 -13.90
C ARG A 315 -5.89 -12.28 -15.18
N TYR A 316 -4.69 -12.87 -15.11
CA TYR A 316 -3.89 -13.20 -16.28
C TYR A 316 -4.59 -14.23 -17.17
N LEU A 317 -5.08 -15.35 -16.61
CA LEU A 317 -5.84 -16.36 -17.36
C LEU A 317 -7.08 -15.74 -18.04
N LEU A 318 -7.83 -14.89 -17.32
CA LEU A 318 -8.97 -14.17 -17.90
C LEU A 318 -8.58 -13.15 -18.97
N ALA A 319 -7.41 -12.50 -18.87
CA ALA A 319 -6.89 -11.60 -19.91
C ALA A 319 -6.44 -12.36 -21.16
N MET A 320 -5.76 -13.50 -20.99
CA MET A 320 -5.37 -14.41 -22.07
C MET A 320 -6.60 -14.92 -22.84
N GLU A 321 -7.66 -15.32 -22.13
CA GLU A 321 -8.92 -15.74 -22.73
C GLU A 321 -9.60 -14.60 -23.52
N ARG A 322 -9.76 -13.41 -22.93
CA ARG A 322 -10.34 -12.23 -23.61
C ARG A 322 -9.59 -11.87 -24.89
N HIS A 323 -8.26 -12.01 -24.87
CA HIS A 323 -7.39 -11.77 -26.02
C HIS A 323 -7.20 -12.97 -26.94
N ARG A 324 -7.96 -14.06 -26.73
CA ARG A 324 -7.93 -15.30 -27.53
C ARG A 324 -6.50 -15.80 -27.75
N VAL A 325 -5.79 -16.02 -26.64
CA VAL A 325 -4.52 -16.76 -26.63
C VAL A 325 -4.82 -18.26 -26.78
N ASP A 326 -3.92 -18.98 -27.42
CA ASP A 326 -4.08 -20.40 -27.73
C ASP A 326 -4.20 -21.28 -26.47
N HIS A 327 -4.99 -22.35 -26.58
CA HIS A 327 -5.36 -23.18 -25.45
C HIS A 327 -4.15 -23.80 -24.73
N SER A 328 -3.14 -24.27 -25.46
CA SER A 328 -1.91 -24.83 -24.89
C SER A 328 -1.21 -23.83 -23.95
N ILE A 329 -1.07 -22.58 -24.39
CA ILE A 329 -0.39 -21.53 -23.63
C ILE A 329 -1.18 -21.16 -22.36
N ILE A 330 -2.52 -21.16 -22.42
CA ILE A 330 -3.37 -20.94 -21.24
C ILE A 330 -3.25 -22.12 -20.25
N SER A 331 -3.23 -23.36 -20.74
CA SER A 331 -3.01 -24.56 -19.91
C SER A 331 -1.63 -24.55 -19.26
N GLU A 332 -0.57 -24.27 -20.01
CA GLU A 332 0.80 -24.12 -19.47
C GLU A 332 0.88 -23.02 -18.41
N MET A 333 0.16 -21.91 -18.58
CA MET A 333 0.11 -20.82 -17.60
C MET A 333 -0.69 -21.21 -16.34
N PHE A 334 -1.72 -22.05 -16.48
CA PHE A 334 -2.45 -22.62 -15.34
C PHE A 334 -1.57 -23.61 -14.54
N GLU A 335 -0.81 -24.49 -15.19
CA GLU A 335 0.14 -25.37 -14.49
C GLU A 335 1.22 -24.54 -13.77
N LYS A 336 1.72 -23.44 -14.37
CA LYS A 336 2.62 -22.50 -13.68
C LYS A 336 1.96 -21.87 -12.45
N ALA A 337 0.67 -21.51 -12.52
CA ALA A 337 -0.06 -20.95 -11.39
C ALA A 337 -0.20 -21.95 -10.23
N LEU A 338 -0.49 -23.23 -10.49
CA LEU A 338 -0.53 -24.26 -9.43
C LEU A 338 0.83 -24.41 -8.73
N ASN A 339 1.92 -24.33 -9.50
CA ASN A 339 3.30 -24.42 -8.99
C ASN A 339 3.82 -23.11 -8.36
N ALA A 340 3.02 -22.03 -8.31
CA ALA A 340 3.43 -20.75 -7.74
C ALA A 340 3.45 -20.70 -6.20
N GLY A 341 2.95 -21.75 -5.53
CA GLY A 341 3.12 -21.95 -4.09
C GLY A 341 2.28 -21.02 -3.19
N PHE A 342 0.96 -21.02 -3.36
CA PHE A 342 0.05 -20.16 -2.57
C PHE A 342 0.06 -20.49 -1.07
N ILE A 343 -0.51 -19.57 -0.27
CA ILE A 343 -0.41 -19.56 1.21
C ILE A 343 -1.66 -20.14 1.87
N GLN A 344 -2.83 -20.07 1.21
CA GLN A 344 -4.10 -20.58 1.74
C GLN A 344 -4.65 -21.73 0.86
N ALA A 345 -5.35 -22.67 1.48
CA ALA A 345 -6.04 -23.75 0.75
C ALA A 345 -7.13 -23.20 -0.20
N THR A 346 -7.76 -22.08 0.19
CA THR A 346 -8.73 -21.31 -0.62
C THR A 346 -8.14 -20.78 -1.93
N ASP A 347 -6.88 -20.36 -1.94
CA ASP A 347 -6.20 -19.88 -3.16
C ASP A 347 -6.22 -20.95 -4.27
N TYR A 348 -5.94 -22.21 -3.89
CA TYR A 348 -5.98 -23.34 -4.81
C TYR A 348 -7.40 -23.60 -5.34
N VAL A 349 -8.43 -23.40 -4.52
CA VAL A 349 -9.83 -23.50 -4.96
C VAL A 349 -10.18 -22.41 -5.97
N GLU A 350 -9.75 -21.16 -5.74
CA GLU A 350 -10.04 -20.04 -6.67
C GLU A 350 -9.37 -20.22 -8.04
N ILE A 351 -8.11 -20.64 -8.10
CA ILE A 351 -7.42 -20.86 -9.39
C ILE A 351 -8.00 -22.05 -10.17
N TRP A 352 -8.37 -23.14 -9.47
CA TRP A 352 -9.09 -24.26 -10.09
C TRP A 352 -10.45 -23.81 -10.63
N GLN A 353 -11.23 -23.03 -9.87
CA GLN A 353 -12.51 -22.51 -10.34
C GLN A 353 -12.35 -21.62 -11.57
N ALA A 354 -11.37 -20.69 -11.59
CA ALA A 354 -11.12 -19.82 -12.74
C ALA A 354 -10.76 -20.60 -14.02
N TYR A 355 -9.94 -21.65 -13.89
CA TYR A 355 -9.57 -22.51 -15.02
C TYR A 355 -10.73 -23.41 -15.49
N LEU A 356 -11.51 -23.96 -14.57
CA LEU A 356 -12.72 -24.74 -14.89
C LEU A 356 -13.78 -23.87 -15.60
N ASP A 357 -13.95 -22.61 -15.19
CA ASP A 357 -14.86 -21.68 -15.87
C ASP A 357 -14.35 -21.26 -17.25
N TYR A 358 -13.03 -21.20 -17.47
CA TYR A 358 -12.42 -21.05 -18.79
C TYR A 358 -12.69 -22.27 -19.69
N LEU A 359 -12.44 -23.49 -19.19
CA LEU A 359 -12.74 -24.72 -19.94
C LEU A 359 -14.23 -24.82 -20.28
N ARG A 360 -15.11 -24.52 -19.32
CA ARG A 360 -16.57 -24.48 -19.53
C ARG A 360 -17.00 -23.46 -20.59
N ARG A 361 -16.24 -22.39 -20.81
CA ARG A 361 -16.49 -21.40 -21.88
C ARG A 361 -15.93 -21.80 -23.25
N ARG A 362 -15.16 -22.89 -23.35
CA ARG A 362 -14.77 -23.53 -24.62
C ARG A 362 -15.80 -24.54 -25.14
N VAL A 363 -16.65 -25.09 -24.27
CA VAL A 363 -17.61 -26.15 -24.63
C VAL A 363 -18.82 -25.60 -25.38
N ASP A 364 -19.15 -26.22 -26.52
CA ASP A 364 -20.43 -26.06 -27.19
C ASP A 364 -21.44 -27.08 -26.66
N PHE A 365 -22.28 -26.64 -25.71
CA PHE A 365 -23.34 -27.46 -25.09
C PHE A 365 -24.55 -27.72 -26.01
N THR A 366 -24.50 -27.37 -27.31
CA THR A 366 -25.50 -27.83 -28.29
C THR A 366 -25.21 -29.22 -28.85
N GLN A 367 -24.05 -29.80 -28.53
CA GLN A 367 -23.60 -31.11 -29.00
C GLN A 367 -23.62 -32.12 -27.83
N ASP A 368 -24.26 -33.28 -28.03
CA ASP A 368 -24.42 -34.32 -27.00
C ASP A 368 -23.08 -34.87 -26.46
N SER A 369 -22.00 -34.71 -27.25
CA SER A 369 -20.63 -34.98 -26.83
C SER A 369 -19.66 -34.07 -27.60
N SER A 370 -18.63 -33.58 -26.91
CA SER A 370 -17.55 -32.76 -27.46
C SER A 370 -16.23 -33.13 -26.77
N LYS A 371 -15.10 -32.95 -27.46
CA LYS A 371 -13.77 -33.19 -26.88
C LYS A 371 -13.50 -32.26 -25.70
N GLU A 372 -13.95 -31.02 -25.83
CA GLU A 372 -13.87 -29.95 -24.83
C GLU A 372 -14.72 -30.27 -23.59
N LEU A 373 -15.87 -30.96 -23.76
CA LEU A 373 -16.69 -31.42 -22.65
C LEU A 373 -16.00 -32.54 -21.84
N GLU A 374 -15.33 -33.49 -22.51
CA GLU A 374 -14.55 -34.52 -21.83
C GLU A 374 -13.25 -33.97 -21.21
N GLU A 375 -12.63 -32.96 -21.82
CA GLU A 375 -11.56 -32.17 -21.19
C GLU A 375 -12.05 -31.47 -19.91
N LEU A 376 -13.24 -30.86 -19.93
CA LEU A 376 -13.86 -30.22 -18.76
C LEU A 376 -14.18 -31.24 -17.66
N ARG A 377 -14.78 -32.40 -18.00
CA ARG A 377 -15.06 -33.49 -17.05
C ARG A 377 -13.79 -34.05 -16.41
N SER A 378 -12.74 -34.23 -17.22
CA SER A 378 -11.42 -34.67 -16.76
C SER A 378 -10.77 -33.64 -15.84
N ALA A 379 -10.91 -32.34 -16.15
CA ALA A 379 -10.41 -31.26 -15.31
C ALA A 379 -11.16 -31.15 -13.98
N PHE A 380 -12.50 -31.32 -13.95
CA PHE A 380 -13.26 -31.37 -12.70
C PHE A 380 -12.83 -32.55 -11.82
N ALA A 381 -12.64 -33.74 -12.40
CA ALA A 381 -12.15 -34.91 -11.67
C ALA A 381 -10.73 -34.68 -11.11
N ARG A 382 -9.81 -34.11 -11.90
CA ARG A 382 -8.46 -33.75 -11.45
C ARG A 382 -8.49 -32.69 -10.34
N ALA A 383 -9.34 -31.68 -10.43
CA ALA A 383 -9.47 -30.63 -9.42
C ALA A 383 -9.89 -31.21 -8.05
N VAL A 384 -10.89 -32.09 -8.04
CA VAL A 384 -11.39 -32.72 -6.80
C VAL A 384 -10.34 -33.64 -6.16
N GLU A 385 -9.58 -34.39 -6.95
CA GLU A 385 -8.53 -35.25 -6.41
C GLU A 385 -7.28 -34.45 -6.00
N TYR A 386 -6.93 -33.35 -6.71
CA TYR A 386 -5.85 -32.44 -6.33
C TYR A 386 -6.10 -31.76 -4.98
N LEU A 387 -7.33 -31.30 -4.72
CA LEU A 387 -7.69 -30.75 -3.39
C LEU A 387 -7.57 -31.81 -2.29
N LYS A 388 -7.96 -33.06 -2.59
CA LYS A 388 -7.94 -34.20 -1.64
C LYS A 388 -6.54 -34.79 -1.39
N GLN A 389 -5.58 -34.56 -2.29
CA GLN A 389 -4.19 -34.99 -2.12
C GLN A 389 -3.33 -33.80 -1.68
N GLU A 390 -2.84 -33.03 -2.65
CA GLU A 390 -1.85 -31.95 -2.48
C GLU A 390 -2.25 -30.88 -1.45
N VAL A 391 -3.54 -30.49 -1.42
CA VAL A 391 -4.02 -29.40 -0.53
C VAL A 391 -4.35 -29.93 0.87
N GLU A 392 -5.06 -31.07 0.97
CA GLU A 392 -5.33 -31.71 2.27
C GLU A 392 -4.04 -32.21 2.97
N GLU A 393 -3.02 -32.73 2.26
CA GLU A 393 -1.71 -33.05 2.88
C GLU A 393 -0.95 -31.79 3.33
N ARG A 394 -0.95 -30.72 2.53
CA ARG A 394 -0.17 -29.51 2.83
C ARG A 394 -0.79 -28.63 3.93
N PHE A 395 -2.11 -28.57 4.00
CA PHE A 395 -2.84 -27.65 4.89
C PHE A 395 -3.69 -28.34 5.97
N SER A 396 -3.91 -29.65 5.88
CA SER A 396 -4.90 -30.38 6.70
C SER A 396 -6.35 -29.86 6.55
N GLU A 397 -6.63 -29.11 5.48
CA GLU A 397 -7.95 -28.58 5.14
C GLU A 397 -8.21 -28.72 3.63
N SER A 398 -9.46 -29.03 3.25
CA SER A 398 -9.92 -29.19 1.85
C SER A 398 -9.97 -27.88 1.05
N GLY A 399 -9.88 -26.71 1.71
CA GLY A 399 -10.05 -25.37 1.11
C GLY A 399 -11.48 -25.04 0.63
N ASP A 400 -12.29 -26.04 0.29
CA ASP A 400 -13.68 -25.92 -0.17
C ASP A 400 -14.66 -26.70 0.72
N PRO A 401 -14.93 -26.26 1.98
CA PRO A 401 -15.80 -26.99 2.91
C PRO A 401 -17.23 -27.24 2.36
N SER A 402 -17.76 -26.30 1.56
CA SER A 402 -19.06 -26.42 0.89
C SER A 402 -19.04 -27.22 -0.41
N CYS A 403 -17.86 -27.71 -0.85
CA CYS A 403 -17.67 -28.46 -2.09
C CYS A 403 -18.22 -27.74 -3.33
N THR A 404 -18.03 -26.43 -3.37
CA THR A 404 -18.37 -25.46 -4.42
C THR A 404 -17.94 -25.92 -5.82
N ILE A 405 -16.76 -26.53 -5.98
CA ILE A 405 -16.34 -27.11 -7.27
C ILE A 405 -17.28 -28.24 -7.70
N MET A 406 -17.66 -29.13 -6.78
CA MET A 406 -18.61 -30.22 -7.06
C MET A 406 -20.03 -29.71 -7.29
N GLN A 407 -20.47 -28.66 -6.58
CA GLN A 407 -21.74 -27.99 -6.86
C GLN A 407 -21.78 -27.41 -8.28
N ASN A 408 -20.69 -26.76 -8.71
CA ASN A 408 -20.59 -26.18 -10.04
C ASN A 408 -20.55 -27.26 -11.13
N TRP A 409 -19.87 -28.38 -10.90
CA TRP A 409 -19.92 -29.55 -11.78
C TRP A 409 -21.35 -30.13 -11.87
N ALA A 410 -22.04 -30.30 -10.74
CA ALA A 410 -23.43 -30.79 -10.70
C ALA A 410 -24.39 -29.85 -11.44
N ARG A 411 -24.23 -28.52 -11.26
CA ARG A 411 -24.98 -27.50 -12.01
C ARG A 411 -24.74 -27.61 -13.52
N VAL A 412 -23.51 -27.83 -13.97
CA VAL A 412 -23.17 -28.01 -15.40
C VAL A 412 -23.79 -29.30 -15.96
N GLU A 413 -23.56 -30.44 -15.32
CA GLU A 413 -24.06 -31.75 -15.80
C GLU A 413 -25.59 -31.75 -15.92
N ALA A 414 -26.31 -31.27 -14.90
CA ALA A 414 -27.76 -31.20 -14.91
C ALA A 414 -28.30 -30.19 -15.95
N ARG A 415 -27.83 -28.94 -15.92
CA ARG A 415 -28.42 -27.84 -16.69
C ARG A 415 -28.00 -27.80 -18.15
N LEU A 416 -26.78 -28.23 -18.46
CA LEU A 416 -26.16 -28.05 -19.78
C LEU A 416 -25.90 -29.38 -20.50
N CYS A 417 -25.71 -30.48 -19.77
CA CYS A 417 -25.47 -31.81 -20.35
C CYS A 417 -26.66 -32.77 -20.20
N ASN A 418 -27.79 -32.32 -19.63
CA ASN A 418 -28.98 -33.13 -19.32
C ASN A 418 -28.69 -34.40 -18.48
N ASN A 419 -27.56 -34.43 -17.77
CA ASN A 419 -27.01 -35.58 -17.07
C ASN A 419 -27.37 -35.53 -15.58
N MET A 420 -28.66 -35.61 -15.29
CA MET A 420 -29.18 -35.48 -13.93
C MET A 420 -28.70 -36.62 -13.01
N GLN A 421 -28.37 -37.80 -13.56
CA GLN A 421 -27.76 -38.88 -12.77
C GLN A 421 -26.41 -38.43 -12.18
N LYS A 422 -25.52 -37.83 -12.98
CA LYS A 422 -24.21 -37.42 -12.48
C LYS A 422 -24.32 -36.27 -11.46
N ALA A 423 -25.27 -35.36 -11.64
CA ALA A 423 -25.56 -34.33 -10.65
C ALA A 423 -26.01 -34.93 -9.30
N ARG A 424 -26.87 -35.96 -9.30
CA ARG A 424 -27.29 -36.68 -8.08
C ARG A 424 -26.11 -37.39 -7.39
N GLU A 425 -25.26 -38.08 -8.15
CA GLU A 425 -24.02 -38.69 -7.63
C GLU A 425 -23.10 -37.66 -6.95
N LEU A 426 -22.93 -36.49 -7.56
CA LEU A 426 -22.12 -35.41 -6.99
C LEU A 426 -22.74 -34.86 -5.71
N TRP A 427 -24.07 -34.66 -5.67
CA TRP A 427 -24.77 -34.17 -4.47
C TRP A 427 -24.76 -35.16 -3.31
N ASP A 428 -24.92 -36.47 -3.54
CA ASP A 428 -24.79 -37.46 -2.45
C ASP A 428 -23.36 -37.49 -1.87
N ASN A 429 -22.33 -37.27 -2.69
CA ASN A 429 -20.95 -37.09 -2.20
C ASN A 429 -20.76 -35.79 -1.39
N ILE A 430 -21.29 -34.66 -1.87
CA ILE A 430 -21.26 -33.36 -1.15
C ILE A 430 -21.91 -33.50 0.23
N MET A 431 -23.10 -34.12 0.29
CA MET A 431 -23.85 -34.34 1.53
C MET A 431 -23.09 -35.26 2.50
N THR A 432 -22.39 -36.27 1.98
CA THR A 432 -21.59 -37.22 2.76
C THR A 432 -20.35 -36.57 3.38
N LYS A 433 -19.77 -35.54 2.77
CA LYS A 433 -18.71 -34.66 3.37
C LYS A 433 -19.22 -33.78 4.54
N GLY A 434 -20.30 -34.16 5.24
CA GLY A 434 -20.82 -33.47 6.42
C GLY A 434 -21.71 -32.26 6.15
N ASN A 435 -21.93 -31.89 4.88
CA ASN A 435 -22.79 -30.76 4.50
C ASN A 435 -24.29 -31.01 4.68
N ALA A 436 -24.72 -32.27 4.87
CA ALA A 436 -26.11 -32.65 5.12
C ALA A 436 -26.76 -32.01 6.37
N LYS A 437 -25.99 -31.34 7.23
CA LYS A 437 -26.49 -30.62 8.42
C LYS A 437 -27.03 -29.21 8.11
N TYR A 438 -26.72 -28.63 6.95
CA TYR A 438 -27.06 -27.24 6.61
C TYR A 438 -28.30 -27.12 5.71
N ALA A 439 -29.17 -26.16 6.00
CA ALA A 439 -30.40 -25.92 5.23
C ALA A 439 -30.12 -25.45 3.79
N ASN A 440 -29.15 -24.56 3.60
CA ASN A 440 -28.82 -24.01 2.29
C ASN A 440 -28.34 -25.09 1.29
N MET A 441 -27.56 -26.07 1.74
CA MET A 441 -27.07 -27.18 0.89
C MET A 441 -28.23 -28.05 0.39
N TRP A 442 -29.21 -28.35 1.25
CA TRP A 442 -30.41 -29.07 0.85
C TRP A 442 -31.31 -28.28 -0.11
N LEU A 443 -31.41 -26.97 0.09
CA LEU A 443 -32.22 -26.10 -0.77
C LEU A 443 -31.57 -25.87 -2.14
N GLU A 444 -30.25 -25.77 -2.22
CA GLU A 444 -29.52 -25.75 -3.50
C GLU A 444 -29.69 -27.05 -4.28
N TYR A 445 -29.59 -28.21 -3.61
CA TYR A 445 -29.86 -29.50 -4.25
C TYR A 445 -31.33 -29.61 -4.72
N TYR A 446 -32.29 -29.27 -3.87
CA TYR A 446 -33.72 -29.23 -4.22
C TYR A 446 -34.01 -28.29 -5.40
N ASN A 447 -33.40 -27.10 -5.43
CA ASN A 447 -33.57 -26.15 -6.53
C ASN A 447 -33.02 -26.70 -7.85
N LEU A 448 -31.91 -27.46 -7.83
CA LEU A 448 -31.38 -28.13 -9.01
C LEU A 448 -32.29 -29.27 -9.47
N GLU A 449 -32.75 -30.11 -8.54
CA GLU A 449 -33.65 -31.23 -8.78
C GLU A 449 -35.04 -30.78 -9.27
N ARG A 450 -35.52 -29.61 -8.83
CA ARG A 450 -36.75 -28.97 -9.32
C ARG A 450 -36.59 -28.33 -10.70
N ALA A 451 -35.38 -27.93 -11.08
CA ALA A 451 -35.12 -27.27 -12.35
C ALA A 451 -34.84 -28.26 -13.51
N HIS A 452 -34.24 -29.42 -13.22
CA HIS A 452 -33.76 -30.38 -14.25
C HIS A 452 -34.05 -31.86 -13.91
N GLY A 453 -34.68 -32.15 -12.78
CA GLY A 453 -35.03 -33.49 -12.32
C GLY A 453 -36.54 -33.74 -12.31
N ASP A 454 -37.05 -34.32 -11.23
CA ASP A 454 -38.47 -34.66 -11.10
C ASP A 454 -39.02 -34.46 -9.67
N THR A 455 -40.35 -34.27 -9.56
CA THR A 455 -41.03 -34.02 -8.27
C THR A 455 -40.86 -35.17 -7.27
N GLN A 456 -40.66 -36.43 -7.70
CA GLN A 456 -40.41 -37.53 -6.76
C GLN A 456 -39.03 -37.41 -6.10
N HIS A 457 -38.00 -37.04 -6.86
CA HIS A 457 -36.67 -36.79 -6.31
C HIS A 457 -36.64 -35.50 -5.48
N CYS A 458 -37.40 -34.46 -5.86
CA CYS A 458 -37.62 -33.27 -5.02
C CYS A 458 -38.21 -33.65 -3.65
N ARG A 459 -39.28 -34.45 -3.61
CA ARG A 459 -39.92 -34.94 -2.38
C ARG A 459 -38.96 -35.78 -1.53
N LYS A 460 -38.19 -36.70 -2.16
CA LYS A 460 -37.14 -37.48 -1.47
C LYS A 460 -36.06 -36.58 -0.87
N ALA A 461 -35.58 -35.58 -1.61
CA ALA A 461 -34.55 -34.65 -1.16
C ALA A 461 -35.04 -33.82 0.04
N LEU A 462 -36.23 -33.22 -0.03
CA LEU A 462 -36.79 -32.44 1.08
C LEU A 462 -37.16 -33.30 2.30
N HIS A 463 -37.60 -34.54 2.13
CA HIS A 463 -37.77 -35.47 3.25
C HIS A 463 -36.44 -35.83 3.93
N ARG A 464 -35.33 -35.99 3.19
CA ARG A 464 -33.99 -36.13 3.76
C ARG A 464 -33.57 -34.85 4.48
N ALA A 465 -33.79 -33.68 3.87
CA ALA A 465 -33.49 -32.37 4.44
C ALA A 465 -34.14 -32.16 5.81
N VAL A 466 -35.46 -32.36 5.94
CA VAL A 466 -36.18 -32.21 7.23
C VAL A 466 -35.58 -33.10 8.34
N GLN A 467 -35.03 -34.27 8.01
CA GLN A 467 -34.38 -35.17 8.97
C GLN A 467 -32.96 -34.72 9.34
N CYS A 468 -32.15 -34.31 8.37
CA CYS A 468 -30.71 -34.03 8.55
C CYS A 468 -30.39 -32.56 8.93
N THR A 469 -31.17 -31.59 8.43
CA THR A 469 -30.96 -30.16 8.69
C THR A 469 -31.00 -29.85 10.18
N SER A 470 -29.99 -29.11 10.65
CA SER A 470 -29.73 -28.85 12.08
C SER A 470 -29.64 -27.36 12.42
N ASP A 471 -29.34 -26.49 11.45
CA ASP A 471 -29.30 -25.03 11.56
C ASP A 471 -30.71 -24.41 11.50
N TYR A 472 -31.37 -24.51 10.34
CA TYR A 472 -32.67 -23.88 10.05
C TYR A 472 -33.71 -24.93 9.61
N PRO A 473 -34.05 -25.92 10.46
CA PRO A 473 -34.99 -26.99 10.12
C PRO A 473 -36.39 -26.46 9.79
N GLU A 474 -36.82 -25.33 10.35
CA GLU A 474 -38.07 -24.64 9.97
C GLU A 474 -38.14 -24.34 8.47
N HIS A 475 -37.06 -23.82 7.89
CA HIS A 475 -37.10 -23.34 6.50
C HIS A 475 -37.24 -24.49 5.49
N VAL A 476 -36.56 -25.62 5.73
CA VAL A 476 -36.75 -26.83 4.90
C VAL A 476 -38.12 -27.49 5.14
N CYS A 477 -38.73 -27.32 6.32
CA CYS A 477 -40.12 -27.74 6.56
C CYS A 477 -41.12 -26.88 5.76
N GLU A 478 -40.96 -25.55 5.78
CA GLU A 478 -41.80 -24.63 5.01
C GLU A 478 -41.72 -24.89 3.49
N VAL A 479 -40.52 -25.17 2.97
CA VAL A 479 -40.33 -25.49 1.54
C VAL A 479 -40.95 -26.84 1.19
N LEU A 480 -40.85 -27.86 2.05
CA LEU A 480 -41.55 -29.14 1.86
C LEU A 480 -43.08 -28.96 1.82
N LEU A 481 -43.65 -28.25 2.80
CA LEU A 481 -45.08 -27.96 2.83
C LEU A 481 -45.50 -27.14 1.60
N THR A 482 -44.67 -26.20 1.14
CA THR A 482 -44.94 -25.40 -0.06
C THR A 482 -44.92 -26.26 -1.33
N LEU A 483 -44.04 -27.27 -1.43
CA LEU A 483 -44.04 -28.23 -2.53
C LEU A 483 -45.35 -29.04 -2.54
N GLU A 484 -45.70 -29.70 -1.43
CA GLU A 484 -46.88 -30.58 -1.40
C GLU A 484 -48.21 -29.81 -1.55
N ARG A 485 -48.26 -28.54 -1.15
CA ARG A 485 -49.42 -27.66 -1.38
C ARG A 485 -49.67 -27.33 -2.85
N ILE A 486 -48.64 -27.40 -3.70
CA ILE A 486 -48.69 -27.01 -5.12
C ILE A 486 -48.72 -28.24 -6.04
N GLU A 487 -47.94 -29.27 -5.72
CA GLU A 487 -47.67 -30.44 -6.57
C GLU A 487 -48.03 -31.80 -5.90
N GLY A 488 -48.40 -31.80 -4.62
CA GLY A 488 -48.66 -33.01 -3.83
C GLY A 488 -50.11 -33.49 -3.87
N THR A 489 -50.31 -34.74 -3.48
CA THR A 489 -51.65 -35.22 -3.09
C THR A 489 -51.99 -34.79 -1.65
N LEU A 490 -53.25 -34.93 -1.24
CA LEU A 490 -53.63 -34.72 0.16
C LEU A 490 -52.89 -35.68 1.11
N GLU A 491 -52.63 -36.91 0.66
CA GLU A 491 -51.86 -37.91 1.42
C GLU A 491 -50.37 -37.52 1.56
N ASP A 492 -49.76 -36.97 0.51
CA ASP A 492 -48.40 -36.41 0.57
C ASP A 492 -48.35 -35.19 1.52
N TRP A 493 -49.34 -34.30 1.45
CA TRP A 493 -49.47 -33.13 2.31
C TRP A 493 -49.61 -33.51 3.78
N ASP A 494 -50.54 -34.40 4.14
CA ASP A 494 -50.74 -34.84 5.52
C ASP A 494 -49.49 -35.59 6.05
N ALA A 495 -48.84 -36.39 5.21
CA ALA A 495 -47.57 -37.04 5.56
C ALA A 495 -46.41 -36.03 5.73
N ALA A 496 -46.42 -34.91 5.01
CA ALA A 496 -45.46 -33.83 5.19
C ALA A 496 -45.73 -33.01 6.46
N VAL A 497 -46.98 -32.64 6.74
CA VAL A 497 -47.38 -32.00 8.01
C VAL A 497 -46.94 -32.87 9.18
N GLN A 498 -47.31 -34.16 9.19
CA GLN A 498 -46.98 -35.06 10.30
C GLN A 498 -45.46 -35.22 10.51
N LYS A 499 -44.65 -35.22 9.45
CA LYS A 499 -43.17 -35.26 9.54
C LYS A 499 -42.57 -33.95 10.06
N THR A 500 -43.04 -32.83 9.54
CA THR A 500 -42.53 -31.49 9.90
C THR A 500 -42.89 -31.14 11.34
N GLU A 501 -44.12 -31.35 11.79
CA GLU A 501 -44.53 -31.15 13.19
C GLU A 501 -43.71 -32.00 14.16
N ASN A 502 -43.53 -33.29 13.88
CA ASN A 502 -42.71 -34.18 14.71
C ASN A 502 -41.24 -33.76 14.77
N ARG A 503 -40.67 -33.25 13.67
CA ARG A 503 -39.31 -32.70 13.65
C ARG A 503 -39.23 -31.43 14.49
N LEU A 504 -40.15 -30.48 14.29
CA LEU A 504 -40.13 -29.17 14.91
C LEU A 504 -40.44 -29.23 16.41
N ALA A 505 -41.33 -30.12 16.86
CA ALA A 505 -41.55 -30.39 18.27
C ALA A 505 -40.25 -30.81 18.97
N ARG A 506 -39.50 -31.75 18.38
CA ARG A 506 -38.20 -32.20 18.89
C ARG A 506 -37.13 -31.08 18.87
N VAL A 507 -37.08 -30.27 17.80
CA VAL A 507 -36.16 -29.11 17.73
C VAL A 507 -36.48 -28.10 18.83
N ASN A 508 -37.75 -27.78 19.04
CA ASN A 508 -38.19 -26.81 20.04
C ASN A 508 -37.96 -27.32 21.47
N GLU A 509 -38.14 -28.62 21.73
CA GLU A 509 -37.76 -29.25 23.01
C GLU A 509 -36.24 -29.17 23.25
N GLN A 510 -35.42 -29.44 22.22
CA GLN A 510 -33.96 -29.33 22.31
C GLN A 510 -33.51 -27.89 22.56
N ARG A 511 -34.08 -26.90 21.85
CA ARG A 511 -33.81 -25.47 22.05
C ARG A 511 -34.28 -24.98 23.43
N ALA A 512 -35.44 -25.42 23.91
CA ALA A 512 -35.91 -25.08 25.26
C ALA A 512 -34.97 -25.62 26.35
N LYS A 513 -34.52 -26.87 26.22
CA LYS A 513 -33.52 -27.47 27.13
C LYS A 513 -32.14 -26.81 27.05
N ALA A 514 -31.75 -26.30 25.89
CA ALA A 514 -30.53 -25.50 25.74
C ALA A 514 -30.67 -24.14 26.45
N ALA A 515 -31.75 -23.40 26.18
CA ALA A 515 -32.03 -22.11 26.80
C ALA A 515 -32.21 -22.22 28.33
N GLU A 516 -32.77 -23.31 28.84
CA GLU A 516 -32.85 -23.57 30.29
C GLU A 516 -31.47 -23.77 30.91
N LYS A 517 -30.58 -24.54 30.26
CA LYS A 517 -29.18 -24.72 30.69
C LYS A 517 -28.40 -23.41 30.65
N GLU A 518 -28.56 -22.62 29.59
CA GLU A 518 -27.91 -21.33 29.42
C GLU A 518 -28.39 -20.32 30.49
N ALA A 519 -29.70 -20.25 30.74
CA ALA A 519 -30.27 -19.42 31.80
C ALA A 519 -29.85 -19.89 33.21
N ALA A 520 -29.65 -21.19 33.43
CA ALA A 520 -29.11 -21.72 34.67
C ALA A 520 -27.62 -21.39 34.84
N LEU A 521 -26.83 -21.46 33.77
CA LEU A 521 -25.42 -21.05 33.76
C LEU A 521 -25.29 -19.55 34.06
N ALA A 522 -26.07 -18.70 33.38
CA ALA A 522 -26.09 -17.25 33.58
C ALA A 522 -26.48 -16.86 35.02
N LYS A 523 -27.47 -17.54 35.62
CA LYS A 523 -27.79 -17.38 37.05
C LYS A 523 -26.64 -17.80 37.97
N GLN A 524 -26.00 -18.94 37.68
CA GLN A 524 -24.84 -19.39 38.46
C GLN A 524 -23.66 -18.41 38.34
N GLU A 525 -23.45 -17.79 37.19
CA GLU A 525 -22.48 -16.72 36.99
C GLU A 525 -22.84 -15.44 37.77
N GLU A 526 -24.11 -15.03 37.77
CA GLU A 526 -24.59 -13.88 38.54
C GLU A 526 -24.44 -14.12 40.05
N GLU A 527 -24.81 -15.31 40.56
CA GLU A 527 -24.60 -15.72 41.94
C GLU A 527 -23.10 -15.76 42.30
N LYS A 528 -22.25 -16.36 41.47
CA LYS A 528 -20.78 -16.33 41.65
C LYS A 528 -20.26 -14.89 41.65
N ALA A 529 -20.79 -14.01 40.80
CA ALA A 529 -20.42 -12.60 40.76
C ALA A 529 -20.89 -11.83 42.00
N GLU A 530 -22.07 -12.15 42.56
CA GLU A 530 -22.57 -11.58 43.80
C GLU A 530 -21.81 -12.08 45.03
N GLN A 531 -21.53 -13.38 45.14
CA GLN A 531 -20.64 -13.92 46.18
C GLN A 531 -19.25 -13.26 46.10
N ARG A 532 -18.70 -13.06 44.89
CA ARG A 532 -17.47 -12.27 44.67
C ARG A 532 -17.60 -10.80 45.11
N LYS A 533 -18.77 -10.16 44.98
CA LYS A 533 -19.03 -8.80 45.53
C LYS A 533 -19.10 -8.83 47.07
N GLN A 534 -19.82 -9.78 47.66
CA GLN A 534 -20.00 -9.93 49.11
C GLN A 534 -18.67 -10.22 49.81
N ALA A 535 -17.90 -11.21 49.35
CA ALA A 535 -16.56 -11.49 49.89
C ALA A 535 -15.58 -10.29 49.74
N ARG A 536 -15.73 -9.47 48.70
CA ARG A 536 -14.99 -8.19 48.55
C ARG A 536 -15.49 -7.11 49.51
N ALA A 537 -16.75 -7.13 49.93
CA ALA A 537 -17.29 -6.25 50.97
C ALA A 537 -16.84 -6.68 52.37
N GLU A 538 -16.88 -7.97 52.69
CA GLU A 538 -16.40 -8.53 53.97
C GLU A 538 -14.89 -8.33 54.18
N LYS A 539 -14.08 -8.53 53.13
CA LYS A 539 -12.64 -8.20 53.16
C LYS A 539 -12.36 -6.70 53.33
N LYS A 540 -13.33 -5.82 53.09
CA LYS A 540 -13.28 -4.38 53.43
C LYS A 540 -13.81 -4.10 54.85
N ALA A 541 -14.85 -4.81 55.29
CA ALA A 541 -15.44 -4.66 56.62
C ALA A 541 -14.49 -5.13 57.73
N SER A 542 -13.89 -6.32 57.59
CA SER A 542 -12.87 -6.85 58.50
C SER A 542 -11.63 -5.94 58.60
N LYS A 543 -11.17 -5.36 57.48
CA LYS A 543 -10.12 -4.33 57.47
C LYS A 543 -10.53 -3.02 58.15
N LYS A 544 -11.82 -2.68 58.22
CA LYS A 544 -12.31 -1.55 59.04
C LYS A 544 -12.34 -1.91 60.54
N VAL A 545 -12.89 -3.07 60.91
CA VAL A 545 -13.04 -3.48 62.32
C VAL A 545 -11.68 -3.65 63.02
N LYS A 546 -10.66 -4.19 62.33
CA LYS A 546 -9.27 -4.20 62.87
C LYS A 546 -8.67 -2.80 63.07
N LYS A 547 -9.22 -1.75 62.43
CA LYS A 547 -8.75 -0.35 62.56
C LYS A 547 -9.57 0.50 63.53
N THR A 548 -10.61 -0.04 64.18
CA THR A 548 -11.43 0.67 65.18
C THR A 548 -11.34 0.09 66.60
N ARG A 549 -10.46 -0.90 66.84
CA ARG A 549 -10.22 -1.48 68.18
C ARG A 549 -8.90 -1.05 68.85
N ILE A 550 -8.07 -0.25 68.18
CA ILE A 550 -6.83 0.31 68.73
C ILE A 550 -6.82 1.80 68.41
N GLY A 551 -6.72 2.66 69.43
CA GLY A 551 -6.53 4.10 69.26
C GLY A 551 -7.48 5.00 70.05
N ASP A 552 -7.38 5.00 71.39
CA ASP A 552 -7.46 6.27 72.14
C ASP A 552 -6.66 6.21 73.45
N LYS A 553 -6.01 7.34 73.78
CA LYS A 553 -5.32 7.75 75.03
C LYS A 553 -3.91 7.25 75.42
N ARG A 554 -2.96 8.17 75.10
CA ARG A 554 -1.98 8.84 76.01
C ARG A 554 -0.61 8.19 76.31
N LYS A 555 0.44 8.99 76.01
CA LYS A 555 1.79 9.12 76.63
C LYS A 555 2.69 7.85 76.61
N ALA A 556 3.97 7.90 76.24
CA ALA A 556 5.10 8.70 76.77
C ALA A 556 5.46 8.28 78.21
N ASP A 557 6.71 7.99 78.58
CA ASP A 557 8.00 8.38 77.97
C ASP A 557 8.92 7.16 77.59
N ASP A 558 10.22 7.40 77.34
CA ASP A 558 11.26 6.40 77.01
C ASP A 558 11.65 5.50 78.21
N ASP A 559 12.15 4.28 77.93
CA ASP A 559 13.51 3.80 78.31
C ASP A 559 13.80 2.39 77.72
N ASP A 560 15.05 1.90 77.85
CA ASP A 560 15.72 0.93 76.93
C ASP A 560 15.92 -0.52 77.48
N GLU A 561 16.55 -1.37 76.64
CA GLU A 561 17.12 -2.73 76.84
C GLU A 561 16.19 -3.99 76.79
N GLY A 562 16.62 -5.03 76.05
CA GLY A 562 16.26 -6.43 76.40
C GLY A 562 16.07 -7.55 75.34
N GLU A 563 17.06 -7.89 74.51
CA GLU A 563 17.27 -9.18 73.77
C GLU A 563 16.38 -9.63 72.55
N TRP A 564 17.02 -10.45 71.68
CA TRP A 564 16.49 -11.28 70.54
C TRP A 564 15.77 -10.56 69.37
N GLY A 565 16.38 -10.01 68.31
CA GLY A 565 17.55 -10.44 67.52
C GLY A 565 17.16 -10.74 66.04
N GLN A 566 18.00 -10.32 65.07
CA GLN A 566 18.03 -10.69 63.62
C GLN A 566 16.89 -10.22 62.67
N GLU A 567 17.10 -9.98 61.36
CA GLU A 567 18.23 -9.43 60.54
C GLU A 567 17.73 -9.16 59.09
N GLU A 568 18.41 -8.26 58.35
CA GLU A 568 18.57 -8.01 56.87
C GLU A 568 17.44 -8.36 55.84
N GLU A 569 17.09 -7.49 54.86
CA GLU A 569 17.65 -7.35 53.47
C GLU A 569 17.46 -8.63 52.59
N GLU A 570 17.02 -8.64 51.32
CA GLU A 570 17.37 -7.90 50.08
C GLU A 570 16.24 -7.94 48.99
N GLN A 571 16.57 -7.64 47.71
CA GLN A 571 15.88 -8.14 46.49
C GLN A 571 16.53 -9.49 46.03
N PRO A 572 16.79 -9.88 44.75
CA PRO A 572 16.12 -9.66 43.45
C PRO A 572 15.92 -10.95 42.56
N SER A 573 15.21 -10.77 41.43
CA SER A 573 15.41 -11.39 40.08
C SER A 573 15.60 -12.92 39.81
N LYS A 574 14.68 -13.45 38.98
CA LYS A 574 14.87 -14.26 37.71
C LYS A 574 15.74 -15.55 37.64
N ARG A 575 15.15 -16.54 36.92
CA ARG A 575 15.64 -17.29 35.70
C ARG A 575 15.84 -18.84 35.76
N HIS A 576 14.95 -19.54 35.04
CA HIS A 576 15.21 -20.54 33.96
C HIS A 576 15.45 -22.06 34.19
N LYS A 577 14.59 -22.85 33.49
CA LYS A 577 14.84 -24.07 32.66
C LYS A 577 14.91 -25.47 33.32
N GLY A 578 14.15 -26.41 32.74
CA GLY A 578 14.20 -27.88 32.97
C GLY A 578 12.88 -28.57 32.57
N ASP A 579 12.92 -29.56 31.68
CA ASP A 579 11.75 -30.25 31.07
C ASP A 579 11.01 -31.24 32.01
N GLY A 580 9.81 -31.73 31.65
CA GLY A 580 9.07 -32.65 32.54
C GLY A 580 7.76 -33.36 32.12
N ASP A 581 7.16 -33.08 30.95
CA ASP A 581 5.97 -33.79 30.38
C ASP A 581 4.61 -33.63 31.14
N GLY A 582 3.46 -33.94 30.49
CA GLY A 582 2.14 -34.02 31.15
C GLY A 582 0.92 -33.31 30.52
N GLU A 583 0.67 -33.48 29.21
CA GLU A 583 -0.63 -33.57 28.51
C GLU A 583 -1.93 -32.89 29.09
N LEU A 584 -2.55 -31.95 28.34
CA LEU A 584 -3.95 -31.99 27.82
C LEU A 584 -4.57 -30.61 27.44
N LEU A 585 -5.17 -30.58 26.24
CA LEU A 585 -6.35 -29.82 25.75
C LEU A 585 -6.69 -28.40 26.28
N GLU A 586 -6.77 -27.45 25.34
CA GLU A 586 -7.84 -26.43 25.34
C GLU A 586 -8.17 -26.02 23.88
N GLU A 587 -9.45 -26.03 23.50
CA GLU A 587 -9.99 -25.46 22.25
C GLU A 587 -10.52 -24.06 22.56
N ASP A 588 -10.28 -23.07 21.70
CA ASP A 588 -10.87 -21.73 21.87
C ASP A 588 -11.50 -21.24 20.56
N MET A 589 -12.67 -20.62 20.64
CA MET A 589 -13.60 -20.47 19.52
C MET A 589 -14.13 -19.03 19.38
N GLU A 590 -13.40 -18.18 18.65
CA GLU A 590 -13.87 -16.84 18.29
C GLU A 590 -14.74 -16.88 17.03
N VAL A 591 -15.91 -16.21 17.07
CA VAL A 591 -16.87 -16.16 15.95
C VAL A 591 -17.30 -14.71 15.70
N GLU A 592 -16.61 -14.02 14.80
CA GLU A 592 -17.14 -12.79 14.20
C GLU A 592 -18.28 -13.09 13.22
N THR A 593 -19.29 -12.22 13.13
CA THR A 593 -20.33 -12.29 12.09
C THR A 593 -20.61 -10.92 11.49
N GLY A 594 -20.58 -10.84 10.15
CA GLY A 594 -20.61 -9.60 9.37
C GLY A 594 -21.95 -9.26 8.71
N LEU A 595 -22.09 -7.98 8.37
CA LEU A 595 -23.29 -7.30 7.82
C LEU A 595 -23.67 -7.66 6.35
N PHE A 596 -24.98 -7.78 6.07
CA PHE A 596 -25.69 -7.48 4.79
C PHE A 596 -27.24 -7.45 5.07
N GLY A 597 -28.17 -6.87 4.30
CA GLY A 597 -28.12 -5.96 3.13
C GLY A 597 -28.45 -6.64 1.78
N ARG A 598 -29.57 -6.40 1.06
CA ARG A 598 -30.75 -5.48 1.16
C ARG A 598 -32.02 -6.30 0.72
N SER A 599 -33.23 -5.83 0.38
CA SER A 599 -33.84 -4.51 0.06
C SER A 599 -35.39 -4.55 0.22
N GLY A 600 -36.14 -3.54 -0.28
CA GLY A 600 -37.61 -3.54 -0.45
C GLY A 600 -38.07 -3.84 -1.90
N PRO A 601 -39.34 -3.62 -2.31
CA PRO A 601 -40.37 -2.70 -1.79
C PRO A 601 -41.67 -3.43 -1.31
N GLU A 602 -42.93 -2.93 -1.21
CA GLU A 602 -43.63 -1.66 -1.55
C GLU A 602 -44.83 -1.40 -0.57
N LYS A 603 -45.97 -0.83 -1.02
CA LYS A 603 -47.20 -0.48 -0.27
C LYS A 603 -48.47 -0.48 -1.17
N PRO A 604 -49.67 -0.53 -0.57
CA PRO A 604 -50.64 0.56 -0.81
C PRO A 604 -51.43 1.07 0.43
N ASP A 605 -51.59 2.40 0.45
CA ASP A 605 -52.67 3.24 1.02
C ASP A 605 -53.09 3.31 2.52
N ARG A 606 -54.04 4.23 2.78
CA ARG A 606 -54.38 4.96 4.04
C ARG A 606 -55.94 4.91 4.28
N PRO A 607 -56.60 5.62 5.25
CA PRO A 607 -56.14 6.59 6.28
C PRO A 607 -56.79 6.54 7.70
N ALA A 608 -56.37 7.48 8.58
CA ALA A 608 -57.04 8.02 9.79
C ALA A 608 -57.24 7.10 11.04
N ASN A 609 -56.59 7.37 12.18
CA ASN A 609 -56.94 8.31 13.29
C ASN A 609 -58.16 7.86 14.15
N GLN A 610 -58.16 7.88 15.51
CA GLN A 610 -57.17 8.39 16.49
C GLN A 610 -57.45 7.88 17.94
N LYS A 611 -56.40 7.67 18.78
CA LYS A 611 -56.41 7.43 20.27
C LYS A 611 -57.05 6.09 20.75
N GLU A 612 -56.71 5.50 21.91
CA GLU A 612 -55.76 5.87 22.99
C GLU A 612 -55.22 4.62 23.77
N LYS A 613 -53.96 4.68 24.26
CA LYS A 613 -53.35 4.02 25.47
C LYS A 613 -53.54 2.49 25.70
N ALA A 614 -52.61 1.75 26.35
CA ALA A 614 -51.36 2.08 27.05
C ALA A 614 -50.29 0.96 26.86
N SER A 615 -49.06 1.22 27.28
CA SER A 615 -47.90 0.31 27.16
C SER A 615 -47.12 0.13 28.47
N THR A 616 -46.46 -1.02 28.64
CA THR A 616 -45.55 -1.34 29.75
C THR A 616 -44.36 -2.18 29.25
N SER A 617 -43.10 -1.97 29.65
CA SER A 617 -42.52 -0.81 30.34
C SER A 617 -40.99 -0.87 30.27
N ARG A 618 -40.33 0.23 29.90
CA ARG A 618 -38.91 0.51 30.21
C ARG A 618 -38.84 1.95 30.73
N LYS A 619 -37.94 2.24 31.68
CA LYS A 619 -37.75 3.59 32.22
C LYS A 619 -36.65 4.29 31.45
N ASP A 620 -37.05 5.16 30.51
CA ASP A 620 -36.14 5.98 29.74
C ASP A 620 -35.45 7.06 30.59
N ILE A 621 -34.20 7.35 30.24
CA ILE A 621 -33.56 8.64 30.51
C ILE A 621 -33.57 9.39 29.18
N PRO A 622 -34.10 10.63 29.08
CA PRO A 622 -34.22 11.32 27.80
C PRO A 622 -32.89 11.47 27.07
N LYS A 623 -32.77 10.85 25.88
CA LYS A 623 -31.80 11.29 24.88
C LYS A 623 -32.25 12.64 24.36
N VAL A 624 -31.58 13.71 24.77
CA VAL A 624 -31.79 15.06 24.22
C VAL A 624 -31.49 14.99 22.71
N LEU A 625 -32.52 15.16 21.89
CA LEU A 625 -32.38 15.16 20.43
C LEU A 625 -31.68 16.46 19.99
N HIS A 626 -30.72 16.31 19.08
CA HIS A 626 -29.99 17.43 18.49
C HIS A 626 -30.75 17.94 17.26
N ASP A 627 -31.37 19.11 17.39
CA ASP A 627 -32.06 19.78 16.30
C ASP A 627 -31.06 20.59 15.47
N SER A 628 -30.44 19.92 14.49
CA SER A 628 -29.45 20.53 13.59
C SER A 628 -30.02 21.55 12.59
N SER A 629 -31.28 22.00 12.76
CA SER A 629 -31.81 23.21 12.12
C SER A 629 -31.50 24.49 12.90
N LYS A 630 -31.07 24.36 14.17
CA LYS A 630 -30.84 25.47 15.12
C LYS A 630 -29.37 25.74 15.45
N ASP A 631 -28.43 25.08 14.77
CA ASP A 631 -27.00 25.17 15.07
C ASP A 631 -26.49 26.63 15.04
N ASN A 632 -26.97 27.45 14.09
CA ASN A 632 -26.60 28.86 13.94
C ASN A 632 -27.00 29.76 15.13
N VAL A 633 -28.03 29.39 15.90
CA VAL A 633 -28.50 30.15 17.08
C VAL A 633 -28.09 29.51 18.41
N THR A 634 -27.31 28.43 18.37
CA THR A 634 -26.93 27.64 19.54
C THR A 634 -25.42 27.71 19.78
N VAL A 635 -25.01 27.99 21.02
CA VAL A 635 -23.60 27.91 21.44
C VAL A 635 -23.35 26.75 22.40
N PHE A 636 -22.16 26.16 22.28
CA PHE A 636 -21.64 25.12 23.16
C PHE A 636 -20.73 25.75 24.22
N VAL A 637 -21.11 25.60 25.50
CA VAL A 637 -20.43 26.18 26.66
C VAL A 637 -19.77 25.07 27.47
N SER A 638 -18.48 25.21 27.79
CA SER A 638 -17.70 24.12 28.41
C SER A 638 -16.66 24.58 29.43
N ASN A 639 -16.02 23.59 30.09
CA ASN A 639 -15.08 23.75 31.22
C ASN A 639 -15.69 24.37 32.50
N LEU A 640 -17.02 24.22 32.65
CA LEU A 640 -17.74 24.65 33.84
C LEU A 640 -17.35 23.79 35.07
N SER A 641 -17.63 24.32 36.27
CA SER A 641 -17.41 23.63 37.53
C SER A 641 -18.32 22.41 37.67
N TYR A 642 -17.74 21.25 37.98
CA TYR A 642 -18.50 19.99 38.18
C TYR A 642 -19.38 20.01 39.45
N ASN A 643 -19.13 20.97 40.35
CA ASN A 643 -19.84 21.14 41.62
C ASN A 643 -20.73 22.39 41.61
N MET A 644 -20.97 22.99 40.43
CA MET A 644 -21.81 24.18 40.28
C MET A 644 -23.25 23.86 40.71
N ALA A 645 -23.67 24.42 41.84
CA ALA A 645 -25.09 24.46 42.21
C ALA A 645 -25.85 25.34 41.19
N ASP A 646 -27.00 24.84 40.74
CA ASP A 646 -27.95 25.44 39.80
C ASP A 646 -27.29 26.11 38.58
N PRO A 647 -26.68 25.31 37.67
CA PRO A 647 -25.98 25.83 36.50
C PRO A 647 -26.90 26.56 35.51
N GLU A 648 -28.20 26.22 35.48
CA GLU A 648 -29.17 26.85 34.57
C GLU A 648 -29.35 28.34 34.89
N ALA A 649 -29.61 28.68 36.17
CA ALA A 649 -29.78 30.07 36.61
C ALA A 649 -28.49 30.89 36.40
N LYS A 650 -27.35 30.38 36.87
CA LYS A 650 -26.06 31.09 36.75
C LYS A 650 -25.64 31.33 35.30
N LEU A 651 -25.94 30.41 34.38
CA LEU A 651 -25.65 30.61 32.96
C LEU A 651 -26.65 31.59 32.33
N LYS A 652 -27.92 31.61 32.78
CA LYS A 652 -28.90 32.60 32.33
C LYS A 652 -28.45 34.02 32.66
N ASP A 653 -28.13 34.30 33.92
CA ASP A 653 -27.65 35.61 34.38
C ASP A 653 -26.39 36.08 33.63
N LEU A 654 -25.55 35.14 33.18
CA LEU A 654 -24.30 35.42 32.44
C LEU A 654 -24.48 35.62 30.93
N PHE A 655 -25.55 35.08 30.33
CA PHE A 655 -25.82 35.20 28.89
C PHE A 655 -26.95 36.17 28.54
N GLU A 656 -27.80 36.55 29.50
CA GLU A 656 -28.82 37.60 29.34
C GLU A 656 -28.19 38.94 28.94
N SER A 657 -26.95 39.23 29.38
CA SER A 657 -26.16 40.39 28.93
C SER A 657 -25.71 40.35 27.46
N CYS A 658 -25.94 39.25 26.74
CA CYS A 658 -25.61 39.07 25.31
C CYS A 658 -26.87 38.85 24.43
N GLY A 659 -28.06 38.79 25.03
CA GLY A 659 -29.33 38.67 24.31
C GLY A 659 -30.33 37.74 24.98
N GLU A 660 -31.54 37.67 24.39
CA GLU A 660 -32.62 36.87 24.97
C GLU A 660 -32.39 35.36 24.72
N VAL A 661 -32.09 34.65 25.80
CA VAL A 661 -31.87 33.20 25.81
C VAL A 661 -33.22 32.48 25.71
N ALA A 662 -33.34 31.55 24.77
CA ALA A 662 -34.53 30.73 24.56
C ALA A 662 -34.52 29.45 25.41
N GLU A 663 -33.38 28.74 25.47
CA GLU A 663 -33.24 27.50 26.26
C GLU A 663 -31.79 27.31 26.75
N ILE A 664 -31.62 26.76 27.95
CA ILE A 664 -30.31 26.37 28.51
C ILE A 664 -30.36 24.88 28.82
N ARG A 665 -29.53 24.09 28.15
CA ARG A 665 -29.52 22.62 28.21
C ARG A 665 -28.23 22.09 28.86
N PRO A 666 -28.13 22.05 30.20
CA PRO A 666 -26.97 21.52 30.92
C PRO A 666 -26.92 19.99 30.82
N VAL A 667 -25.75 19.42 30.52
CA VAL A 667 -25.62 17.97 30.32
C VAL A 667 -25.15 17.28 31.59
N PHE A 668 -25.90 16.27 32.02
CA PHE A 668 -25.59 15.40 33.15
C PHE A 668 -25.07 14.04 32.69
N SER A 669 -24.34 13.36 33.57
CA SER A 669 -23.88 11.98 33.40
C SER A 669 -24.99 10.99 33.79
N ASN A 670 -24.91 9.73 33.32
CA ASN A 670 -25.81 8.63 33.67
C ASN A 670 -25.89 8.29 35.19
N LYS A 671 -25.15 9.03 36.03
CA LYS A 671 -25.13 8.94 37.50
C LYS A 671 -25.59 10.24 38.18
N GLY A 672 -26.31 11.11 37.47
CA GLY A 672 -26.86 12.37 37.97
C GLY A 672 -25.86 13.52 38.15
N THR A 673 -24.56 13.27 38.02
CA THR A 673 -23.52 14.32 38.18
C THR A 673 -23.40 15.20 36.93
N PHE A 674 -23.33 16.52 37.12
CA PHE A 674 -23.15 17.48 36.03
C PHE A 674 -21.83 17.21 35.27
N ARG A 675 -21.86 17.33 33.94
CA ARG A 675 -20.74 16.91 33.07
C ARG A 675 -19.80 18.04 32.67
N GLY A 676 -20.00 19.26 33.20
CA GLY A 676 -19.11 20.40 33.00
C GLY A 676 -19.29 21.15 31.68
N TYR A 677 -20.41 20.92 30.98
CA TYR A 677 -20.76 21.61 29.74
C TYR A 677 -22.28 21.72 29.55
N CYS A 678 -22.69 22.67 28.71
CA CYS A 678 -24.06 23.10 28.47
C CYS A 678 -24.22 23.53 27.01
N TYR A 679 -25.44 23.44 26.48
CA TYR A 679 -25.82 24.15 25.25
C TYR A 679 -26.70 25.35 25.63
N VAL A 680 -26.55 26.47 24.94
CA VAL A 680 -27.36 27.69 25.14
C VAL A 680 -27.92 28.10 23.79
N GLU A 681 -29.25 28.13 23.68
CA GLU A 681 -30.00 28.49 22.48
C GLU A 681 -30.53 29.92 22.64
N PHE A 682 -30.21 30.81 21.70
CA PHE A 682 -30.68 32.21 21.68
C PHE A 682 -31.84 32.39 20.70
N LYS A 683 -32.65 33.44 20.88
CA LYS A 683 -33.66 33.83 19.89
C LYS A 683 -33.07 34.47 18.63
N GLU A 684 -31.88 35.08 18.71
CA GLU A 684 -31.20 35.73 17.58
C GLU A 684 -29.79 35.18 17.35
N GLU A 685 -29.44 34.96 16.08
CA GLU A 685 -28.09 34.59 15.61
C GLU A 685 -27.02 35.63 16.02
N LYS A 686 -27.40 36.92 16.08
CA LYS A 686 -26.53 38.01 16.57
C LYS A 686 -26.11 37.80 18.04
N SER A 687 -26.99 37.27 18.88
CA SER A 687 -26.70 36.98 20.29
C SER A 687 -25.76 35.79 20.43
N ALA A 688 -25.89 34.76 19.58
CA ALA A 688 -24.94 33.66 19.52
C ALA A 688 -23.52 34.14 19.14
N LEU A 689 -23.40 35.06 18.18
CA LEU A 689 -22.12 35.69 17.83
C LEU A 689 -21.54 36.55 18.97
N GLN A 690 -22.37 37.27 19.73
CA GLN A 690 -21.91 38.02 20.91
C GLN A 690 -21.48 37.09 22.06
N ALA A 691 -22.16 35.95 22.24
CA ALA A 691 -21.81 34.96 23.27
C ALA A 691 -20.42 34.32 23.03
N LEU A 692 -19.98 34.17 21.77
CA LEU A 692 -18.60 33.76 21.45
C LEU A 692 -17.55 34.75 21.98
N GLY A 693 -17.92 36.03 22.14
CA GLY A 693 -17.08 37.06 22.76
C GLY A 693 -16.88 36.89 24.28
N LEU A 694 -17.59 35.98 24.94
CA LEU A 694 -17.41 35.63 26.34
C LEU A 694 -16.45 34.44 26.57
N ASP A 695 -15.77 33.94 25.53
CA ASP A 695 -14.73 32.91 25.68
C ASP A 695 -13.69 33.33 26.74
N ARG A 696 -13.28 32.37 27.58
CA ARG A 696 -12.31 32.48 28.68
C ARG A 696 -12.75 33.27 29.92
N LYS A 697 -13.97 33.82 29.98
CA LYS A 697 -14.50 34.49 31.20
C LYS A 697 -14.48 33.54 32.40
N VAL A 698 -13.90 33.95 33.52
CA VAL A 698 -13.72 33.09 34.70
C VAL A 698 -15.01 32.98 35.51
N VAL A 699 -15.45 31.74 35.77
CA VAL A 699 -16.63 31.38 36.58
C VAL A 699 -16.24 30.26 37.55
N GLU A 700 -16.56 30.41 38.84
CA GLU A 700 -16.19 29.47 39.92
C GLU A 700 -14.70 29.03 39.86
N GLY A 701 -13.80 29.98 39.57
CA GLY A 701 -12.34 29.74 39.50
C GLY A 701 -11.86 29.00 38.25
N ARG A 702 -12.68 28.87 37.19
CA ARG A 702 -12.31 28.25 35.91
C ARG A 702 -12.69 29.14 34.73
N PRO A 703 -11.86 29.22 33.67
CA PRO A 703 -12.27 29.88 32.43
C PRO A 703 -13.38 29.06 31.75
N MET A 704 -14.54 29.66 31.54
CA MET A 704 -15.57 29.14 30.65
C MET A 704 -15.05 29.18 29.21
N PHE A 705 -15.35 28.18 28.38
CA PHE A 705 -15.10 28.27 26.94
C PHE A 705 -16.42 28.25 26.17
N VAL A 706 -16.56 29.11 25.16
CA VAL A 706 -17.77 29.23 24.33
C VAL A 706 -17.42 28.98 22.88
N SER A 707 -18.14 28.09 22.21
CA SER A 707 -17.87 27.67 20.82
C SER A 707 -19.19 27.53 20.04
N PRO A 708 -19.18 27.62 18.69
CA PRO A 708 -20.38 27.36 17.89
C PRO A 708 -20.88 25.93 18.08
N CYS A 709 -22.21 25.72 18.04
CA CYS A 709 -22.76 24.37 17.94
C CYS A 709 -22.57 23.83 16.53
N VAL A 710 -22.04 22.61 16.39
CA VAL A 710 -21.82 21.94 15.10
C VAL A 710 -22.05 20.44 15.27
N ASP A 711 -22.91 19.86 14.41
CA ASP A 711 -23.13 18.41 14.38
C ASP A 711 -21.87 17.64 13.93
N LYS A 712 -21.38 16.77 14.82
CA LYS A 712 -20.23 15.89 14.56
C LYS A 712 -20.50 14.83 13.50
N ASN A 713 -21.76 14.50 13.24
CA ASN A 713 -22.13 13.57 12.18
C ASN A 713 -22.05 14.21 10.78
N LYS A 714 -22.11 15.55 10.69
CA LYS A 714 -21.97 16.29 9.44
C LYS A 714 -20.53 16.72 9.17
N ASN A 715 -19.80 17.16 10.19
CA ASN A 715 -18.40 17.59 10.09
C ASN A 715 -17.50 16.82 11.08
N PRO A 716 -17.02 15.61 10.76
CA PRO A 716 -16.16 14.82 11.67
C PRO A 716 -14.83 15.52 12.00
N ASP A 717 -14.30 16.34 11.07
CA ASP A 717 -13.07 17.13 11.27
C ASP A 717 -13.25 18.40 12.11
N PHE A 718 -14.47 18.76 12.52
CA PHE A 718 -14.71 19.99 13.30
C PHE A 718 -14.19 19.88 14.74
N LYS A 719 -12.90 20.18 14.89
CA LYS A 719 -12.20 20.27 16.18
C LYS A 719 -12.73 21.48 16.95
N VAL A 720 -13.67 21.21 17.87
CA VAL A 720 -14.34 22.17 18.78
C VAL A 720 -13.36 23.13 19.50
N PHE A 721 -12.10 22.73 19.68
CA PHE A 721 -11.03 23.59 20.18
C PHE A 721 -9.91 23.76 19.15
N ARG A 722 -9.69 25.00 18.69
CA ARG A 722 -8.42 25.39 18.04
C ARG A 722 -7.34 25.56 19.10
N TYR A 723 -6.60 24.50 19.39
CA TYR A 723 -5.24 24.63 19.90
C TYR A 723 -4.32 24.86 18.70
N SER A 724 -3.48 25.89 18.74
CA SER A 724 -2.49 26.07 17.66
C SER A 724 -1.43 24.98 17.78
N THR A 725 -1.27 24.18 16.74
CA THR A 725 -0.20 23.16 16.63
C THR A 725 1.13 23.76 16.18
N THR A 726 1.20 25.09 16.08
CA THR A 726 2.41 25.88 15.81
C THR A 726 3.14 26.19 17.11
N LEU A 727 4.48 26.20 17.07
CA LEU A 727 5.35 26.56 18.20
C LEU A 727 4.93 27.91 18.85
N GLU A 728 4.42 27.88 20.08
CA GLU A 728 3.97 29.08 20.80
C GLU A 728 5.18 29.85 21.39
N LYS A 729 5.98 30.47 20.53
CA LYS A 729 7.29 31.05 20.88
C LYS A 729 7.32 32.03 22.06
N HIS A 730 6.23 32.77 22.30
CA HIS A 730 6.10 33.74 23.39
C HIS A 730 5.86 33.08 24.77
N LYS A 731 5.76 31.75 24.82
CA LYS A 731 5.19 31.01 25.95
C LYS A 731 6.10 29.86 26.36
N LEU A 732 6.44 29.83 27.63
CA LEU A 732 7.32 28.83 28.20
C LEU A 732 6.53 27.77 28.95
N PHE A 733 7.03 26.53 28.87
CA PHE A 733 6.64 25.41 29.69
C PHE A 733 7.70 25.20 30.77
N ILE A 734 7.30 25.35 32.03
CA ILE A 734 8.14 25.13 33.21
C ILE A 734 7.72 23.81 33.84
N SER A 735 8.69 22.94 34.10
CA SER A 735 8.48 21.61 34.69
C SER A 735 9.48 21.33 35.81
N GLY A 736 9.11 20.49 36.77
CA GLY A 736 9.94 20.21 37.95
C GLY A 736 9.71 21.16 39.12
N LEU A 737 8.66 22.00 39.08
CA LEU A 737 8.30 22.87 40.21
C LEU A 737 7.85 22.02 41.43
N PRO A 738 8.28 22.35 42.66
CA PRO A 738 7.86 21.61 43.84
C PRO A 738 6.36 21.79 44.12
N PHE A 739 5.71 20.76 44.67
CA PHE A 739 4.26 20.74 44.91
C PHE A 739 3.74 21.76 45.94
N SER A 740 4.63 22.54 46.56
CA SER A 740 4.35 23.64 47.49
C SER A 740 4.46 25.03 46.86
N CYS A 741 4.94 25.16 45.61
CA CYS A 741 5.12 26.45 44.93
C CYS A 741 3.77 27.12 44.62
N THR A 742 3.62 28.40 45.00
CA THR A 742 2.44 29.22 44.72
C THR A 742 2.57 29.97 43.39
N LYS A 743 1.48 30.58 42.90
CA LYS A 743 1.53 31.43 41.70
C LYS A 743 2.47 32.63 41.92
N GLU A 744 2.40 33.25 43.09
CA GLU A 744 3.16 34.44 43.48
C GLU A 744 4.68 34.19 43.46
N GLU A 745 5.14 33.08 44.05
CA GLU A 745 6.56 32.70 44.04
C GLU A 745 7.12 32.50 42.62
N LEU A 746 6.33 31.91 41.72
CA LEU A 746 6.72 31.75 40.32
C LEU A 746 6.70 33.07 39.55
N GLU A 747 5.78 33.97 39.91
CA GLU A 747 5.65 35.29 39.29
C GLU A 747 6.86 36.18 39.57
N ASP A 748 7.36 36.19 40.81
CA ASP A 748 8.52 36.99 41.18
C ASP A 748 9.83 36.47 40.56
N VAL A 749 9.98 35.14 40.40
CA VAL A 749 11.10 34.55 39.65
C VAL A 749 11.03 34.91 38.16
N CYS A 750 9.84 34.92 37.55
CA CYS A 750 9.70 35.28 36.13
C CYS A 750 9.82 36.79 35.86
N LYS A 751 9.36 37.67 36.77
CA LYS A 751 9.52 39.14 36.68
C LYS A 751 10.98 39.58 36.55
N ALA A 752 11.93 38.82 37.11
CA ALA A 752 13.36 39.09 36.98
C ALA A 752 13.90 38.98 35.53
N HIS A 753 13.13 38.40 34.60
CA HIS A 753 13.58 38.05 33.24
C HIS A 753 12.67 38.54 32.11
N GLY A 754 11.50 39.13 32.41
CA GLY A 754 10.63 39.75 31.40
C GLY A 754 9.31 40.25 31.96
N ASN A 755 8.51 40.92 31.13
CA ASN A 755 7.15 41.30 31.50
C ASN A 755 6.21 40.11 31.27
N VAL A 756 5.58 39.63 32.34
CA VAL A 756 4.77 38.42 32.33
C VAL A 756 3.29 38.78 32.14
N LYS A 757 2.65 38.15 31.16
CA LYS A 757 1.30 38.45 30.70
C LYS A 757 0.25 37.48 31.26
N ASP A 758 0.60 36.20 31.43
CA ASP A 758 -0.16 35.25 32.26
C ASP A 758 0.76 34.14 32.82
N ILE A 759 0.37 33.58 33.97
CA ILE A 759 0.98 32.40 34.59
C ILE A 759 -0.12 31.40 34.92
N ARG A 760 -0.12 30.28 34.20
CA ARG A 760 -1.07 29.17 34.34
C ARG A 760 -0.37 27.97 34.98
N LEU A 761 -0.52 27.83 36.29
CA LEU A 761 -0.03 26.69 37.06
C LEU A 761 -0.99 25.49 36.91
N VAL A 762 -0.47 24.32 36.57
CA VAL A 762 -1.29 23.15 36.23
C VAL A 762 -1.71 22.39 37.50
N THR A 763 -3.01 22.31 37.75
CA THR A 763 -3.59 21.57 38.88
C THR A 763 -4.23 20.25 38.46
N ASN A 764 -4.22 19.27 39.36
CA ASN A 764 -4.95 18.01 39.20
C ASN A 764 -6.45 18.18 39.46
N ARG A 765 -7.25 17.14 39.14
CA ARG A 765 -8.72 17.09 39.30
C ARG A 765 -9.24 17.38 40.73
N ALA A 766 -8.34 17.38 41.73
CA ALA A 766 -8.62 17.70 43.13
C ALA A 766 -7.88 18.98 43.63
N GLY A 767 -7.60 19.94 42.73
CA GLY A 767 -7.08 21.27 43.05
C GLY A 767 -5.57 21.36 43.35
N LYS A 768 -4.92 20.28 43.80
CA LYS A 768 -3.48 20.29 44.09
C LYS A 768 -2.62 20.56 42.82
N PRO A 769 -1.53 21.33 42.92
CA PRO A 769 -0.61 21.59 41.80
C PRO A 769 0.09 20.30 41.35
N LYS A 770 0.57 20.30 40.10
CA LYS A 770 1.15 19.12 39.44
C LYS A 770 2.65 19.28 39.08
N GLY A 771 3.30 20.31 39.59
CA GLY A 771 4.72 20.62 39.32
C GLY A 771 5.02 21.11 37.89
N LEU A 772 3.98 21.55 37.17
CA LEU A 772 4.05 22.09 35.82
C LEU A 772 3.37 23.47 35.77
N ALA A 773 3.91 24.40 35.00
CA ALA A 773 3.33 25.70 34.74
C ALA A 773 3.56 26.15 33.28
N TYR A 774 2.70 27.03 32.78
CA TYR A 774 2.90 27.76 31.54
C TYR A 774 2.99 29.26 31.84
N VAL A 775 3.96 29.94 31.24
CA VAL A 775 4.20 31.38 31.42
C VAL A 775 4.19 32.05 30.05
N GLU A 776 3.30 33.01 29.84
CA GLU A 776 3.24 33.82 28.61
C GLU A 776 3.95 35.16 28.86
N TYR A 777 4.99 35.45 28.07
CA TYR A 777 5.71 36.73 28.09
C TYR A 777 5.20 37.64 26.97
N GLU A 778 5.37 38.95 27.17
CA GLU A 778 4.96 39.96 26.17
C GLU A 778 5.78 39.91 24.88
N ASN A 779 7.04 39.45 24.93
CA ASN A 779 7.96 39.45 23.78
C ASN A 779 8.71 38.11 23.58
N GLU A 780 8.88 37.70 22.31
CA GLU A 780 9.62 36.47 21.91
C GLU A 780 11.06 36.47 22.45
N ALA A 781 11.73 37.63 22.41
CA ALA A 781 13.08 37.80 22.92
C ALA A 781 13.17 37.61 24.45
N GLN A 782 12.15 38.02 25.21
CA GLN A 782 12.10 37.81 26.66
C GLN A 782 11.89 36.34 27.01
N ALA A 783 10.97 35.66 26.30
CA ALA A 783 10.77 34.22 26.44
C ALA A 783 12.06 33.43 26.16
N SER A 784 12.79 33.79 25.09
CA SER A 784 14.07 33.15 24.73
C SER A 784 15.17 33.41 25.76
N GLN A 785 15.27 34.63 26.31
CA GLN A 785 16.23 34.96 27.36
C GLN A 785 15.92 34.26 28.71
N ALA A 786 14.63 34.09 29.04
CA ALA A 786 14.20 33.38 30.23
C ALA A 786 14.51 31.87 30.13
N VAL A 787 14.34 31.22 28.97
CA VAL A 787 14.81 29.83 28.75
C VAL A 787 16.31 29.71 29.06
N LEU A 788 17.14 30.54 28.43
CA LEU A 788 18.60 30.51 28.54
C LEU A 788 19.16 30.79 29.96
N LYS A 789 18.34 31.30 30.88
CA LYS A 789 18.74 31.65 32.26
C LYS A 789 18.01 30.88 33.35
N MET A 790 16.83 30.33 33.07
CA MET A 790 16.01 29.62 34.06
C MET A 790 16.10 28.09 33.94
N ASP A 791 16.45 27.55 32.77
CA ASP A 791 16.65 26.10 32.63
C ASP A 791 17.84 25.65 33.50
N GLY A 792 17.59 24.78 34.47
CA GLY A 792 18.61 24.33 35.43
C GLY A 792 18.68 25.09 36.77
N LEU A 793 17.82 26.09 37.03
CA LEU A 793 17.77 26.74 38.35
C LEU A 793 17.19 25.81 39.43
N THR A 794 17.76 25.83 40.64
CA THR A 794 17.25 25.06 41.79
C THR A 794 16.30 25.90 42.64
N VAL A 795 15.00 25.59 42.59
CA VAL A 795 13.95 26.23 43.39
C VAL A 795 13.53 25.26 44.50
N LYS A 796 13.86 25.57 45.76
CA LYS A 796 13.55 24.74 46.95
C LYS A 796 13.88 23.26 46.72
N GLU A 797 15.18 23.01 46.52
CA GLU A 797 15.79 21.69 46.28
C GLU A 797 15.40 20.99 44.95
N HIS A 798 14.52 21.58 44.15
CA HIS A 798 14.08 21.01 42.87
C HIS A 798 14.63 21.81 41.69
N VAL A 799 15.31 21.13 40.75
CA VAL A 799 15.82 21.74 39.53
C VAL A 799 14.69 21.92 38.53
N ILE A 800 14.37 23.16 38.17
CA ILE A 800 13.35 23.46 37.16
C ILE A 800 13.92 23.30 35.75
N LYS A 801 13.08 22.80 34.83
CA LYS A 801 13.35 22.77 33.39
C LYS A 801 12.39 23.71 32.66
N VAL A 802 12.93 24.56 31.81
CA VAL A 802 12.22 25.67 31.15
C VAL A 802 12.45 25.58 29.64
N ALA A 803 11.40 25.26 28.90
CA ALA A 803 11.43 25.11 27.45
C ALA A 803 10.40 26.01 26.77
N ILE A 804 10.61 26.35 25.49
CA ILE A 804 9.55 26.96 24.66
C ILE A 804 8.42 25.93 24.49
N SER A 805 7.17 26.38 24.59
CA SER A 805 5.98 25.52 24.58
C SER A 805 5.76 24.81 23.24
N ASN A 806 6.32 23.60 23.11
CA ASN A 806 6.12 22.68 22.00
C ASN A 806 5.26 21.47 22.46
N PRO A 807 3.94 21.45 22.19
CA PRO A 807 3.07 20.38 22.65
C PRO A 807 3.31 19.08 21.84
N PRO A 808 3.60 17.93 22.50
CA PRO A 808 3.97 16.71 21.80
C PRO A 808 2.80 16.10 21.02
N LEU A 809 3.10 15.62 19.81
CA LEU A 809 2.20 14.77 19.02
C LEU A 809 1.91 13.46 19.78
N ARG A 810 0.69 12.93 19.64
CA ARG A 810 0.32 11.65 20.25
C ARG A 810 0.98 10.49 19.51
N LYS A 811 1.73 9.67 20.24
CA LYS A 811 2.25 8.39 19.73
C LYS A 811 1.13 7.38 19.42
N VAL A 812 1.37 6.59 18.37
CA VAL A 812 0.74 5.30 18.08
C VAL A 812 1.66 4.19 18.68
N PRO A 813 1.20 2.97 18.99
CA PRO A 813 2.04 1.95 19.63
C PRO A 813 3.13 1.36 18.70
N ASP A 814 4.36 1.26 19.21
CA ASP A 814 5.55 0.76 18.50
C ASP A 814 5.80 -0.76 18.72
N LYS A 815 6.37 -1.46 17.72
CA LYS A 815 6.99 -2.79 17.83
C LYS A 815 7.81 -3.13 16.56
N PRO A 816 8.92 -3.89 16.66
CA PRO A 816 10.15 -3.59 17.40
C PRO A 816 11.35 -3.30 16.45
N GLU A 817 12.47 -2.82 16.98
CA GLU A 817 13.63 -2.33 16.20
C GLU A 817 14.49 -3.42 15.53
N ALA A 818 15.05 -3.11 14.35
CA ALA A 818 16.25 -3.71 13.80
C ALA A 818 17.45 -2.76 13.98
N GLY A 819 18.66 -3.29 14.17
CA GLY A 819 19.77 -2.53 14.76
C GLY A 819 20.82 -1.95 13.79
N ARG A 820 21.26 -0.72 14.10
CA ARG A 820 22.58 -0.10 13.78
C ARG A 820 23.11 -0.24 12.33
N ALA A 821 22.82 0.77 11.51
CA ALA A 821 23.76 1.21 10.48
C ALA A 821 24.91 2.02 11.12
N SER A 822 26.15 1.88 10.61
CA SER A 822 27.31 2.65 11.08
C SER A 822 27.88 3.55 9.98
N GLN A 823 27.78 4.85 10.21
CA GLN A 823 28.60 5.94 9.70
C GLN A 823 29.59 5.64 8.55
N PHE A 824 29.25 6.10 7.34
CA PHE A 824 30.22 6.78 6.48
C PHE A 824 29.56 7.99 5.83
N ALA A 825 30.06 9.19 6.15
CA ALA A 825 29.57 10.46 5.61
C ALA A 825 30.75 11.29 5.10
N VAL A 826 30.70 11.64 3.81
CA VAL A 826 31.62 12.56 3.13
C VAL A 826 30.81 13.42 2.14
N PRO A 827 31.25 14.66 1.83
CA PRO A 827 30.28 15.76 1.77
C PRO A 827 29.67 16.03 0.40
N ARG A 828 28.43 16.52 0.40
CA ARG A 828 27.73 17.06 -0.77
C ARG A 828 28.38 18.38 -1.21
N GLN A 829 29.29 18.34 -2.18
CA GLN A 829 30.04 19.50 -2.62
C GLN A 829 29.20 20.41 -3.53
N VAL A 830 28.91 21.63 -3.07
CA VAL A 830 28.16 22.65 -3.82
C VAL A 830 29.09 23.29 -4.86
N TYR A 831 28.70 23.23 -6.14
CA TYR A 831 29.35 23.97 -7.22
C TYR A 831 28.44 25.09 -7.74
N GLY A 832 29.01 26.28 -7.88
CA GLY A 832 28.30 27.48 -8.32
C GLY A 832 28.26 27.66 -9.85
N ALA A 833 27.54 28.68 -10.29
CA ALA A 833 27.25 28.92 -11.70
C ALA A 833 28.49 29.36 -12.54
N ARG A 834 29.12 28.42 -13.25
CA ARG A 834 29.68 28.56 -14.62
C ARG A 834 30.41 27.28 -15.06
N GLY A 835 29.82 26.54 -16.01
CA GLY A 835 30.44 25.40 -16.68
C GLY A 835 29.39 24.48 -17.31
N LYS A 836 29.51 24.20 -18.62
CA LYS A 836 28.54 23.33 -19.32
C LYS A 836 28.74 21.88 -18.89
N GLY A 837 27.69 21.23 -18.39
CA GLY A 837 27.63 19.78 -18.17
C GLY A 837 27.50 19.04 -19.49
N ARG A 838 28.58 19.01 -20.29
CA ARG A 838 28.66 18.17 -21.49
C ARG A 838 28.72 16.70 -21.05
N THR A 839 28.13 15.81 -21.83
CA THR A 839 28.41 14.37 -21.72
C THR A 839 29.94 14.17 -21.78
N GLN A 840 30.51 13.44 -20.81
CA GLN A 840 31.98 13.30 -20.66
C GLN A 840 32.62 12.38 -21.72
N LEU A 841 31.84 11.94 -22.72
CA LEU A 841 32.27 11.07 -23.81
C LEU A 841 31.78 11.66 -25.13
N SER A 842 32.69 11.75 -26.11
CA SER A 842 32.35 12.18 -27.46
C SER A 842 31.49 11.13 -28.15
N MET A 843 30.23 11.47 -28.44
CA MET A 843 29.29 10.61 -29.17
C MET A 843 29.66 10.38 -30.65
N MET A 844 30.75 10.96 -31.16
CA MET A 844 31.27 10.65 -32.50
C MET A 844 31.86 9.22 -32.58
N PRO A 845 31.35 8.35 -33.47
CA PRO A 845 31.98 7.06 -33.73
C PRO A 845 33.33 7.26 -34.42
N ARG A 846 34.34 6.46 -34.04
CA ARG A 846 35.62 6.37 -34.78
C ARG A 846 35.44 6.11 -36.29
N ALA A 847 34.37 5.44 -36.68
CA ALA A 847 34.05 5.15 -38.08
C ALA A 847 33.64 6.40 -38.89
N LEU A 848 33.14 7.46 -38.25
CA LEU A 848 32.77 8.72 -38.91
C LEU A 848 33.86 9.81 -38.79
N GLN A 849 34.92 9.55 -38.03
CA GLN A 849 35.92 10.54 -37.67
C GLN A 849 36.94 10.78 -38.80
N ARG A 850 36.71 11.82 -39.62
CA ARG A 850 37.70 12.28 -40.62
C ARG A 850 39.03 12.63 -39.95
N GLN A 851 40.13 12.02 -40.40
CA GLN A 851 41.47 12.40 -39.95
C GLN A 851 41.85 13.77 -40.51
N SER A 852 41.91 14.79 -39.65
CA SER A 852 42.45 16.10 -39.98
C SER A 852 43.98 16.06 -40.00
N ASN A 853 44.58 16.03 -41.19
CA ASN A 853 46.01 16.32 -41.32
C ASN A 853 46.31 17.75 -40.79
N PRO A 854 47.43 17.97 -40.08
CA PRO A 854 47.76 19.30 -39.56
C PRO A 854 47.90 20.33 -40.68
N VAL A 855 47.26 21.50 -40.51
CA VAL A 855 47.36 22.60 -41.48
C VAL A 855 48.78 23.16 -41.48
N ALA A 856 49.47 23.05 -42.62
CA ALA A 856 50.75 23.69 -42.83
C ALA A 856 50.59 25.23 -42.82
N LYS A 857 51.43 25.93 -42.06
CA LYS A 857 51.51 27.39 -42.14
C LYS A 857 52.09 27.80 -43.49
N ALA A 858 51.40 28.70 -44.19
CA ALA A 858 51.96 29.36 -45.36
C ALA A 858 52.86 30.52 -44.92
N GLU A 859 54.05 30.62 -45.51
CA GLU A 859 54.91 31.81 -45.43
C GLU A 859 55.53 32.03 -46.82
N ASN A 860 55.69 33.30 -47.23
CA ASN A 860 55.99 33.64 -48.63
C ASN A 860 57.49 33.55 -48.95
N GLY A 861 57.84 32.91 -50.07
CA GLY A 861 59.20 32.85 -50.60
C GLY A 861 59.20 32.60 -52.12
N MET A 862 60.17 33.16 -52.84
CA MET A 862 60.18 33.23 -54.32
C MET A 862 61.53 32.72 -54.87
N VAL A 863 61.55 32.38 -56.17
CA VAL A 863 62.73 32.16 -57.06
C VAL A 863 63.32 30.73 -57.10
N GLN A 864 63.14 30.07 -58.29
CA GLN A 864 64.04 29.15 -59.04
C GLN A 864 64.78 28.01 -58.29
N ASN A 865 64.88 26.76 -58.78
CA ASN A 865 65.13 26.33 -60.16
C ASN A 865 64.79 24.82 -60.42
N SER A 866 64.79 24.41 -61.68
CA SER A 866 64.76 23.00 -62.17
C SER A 866 66.14 22.30 -62.03
N PRO A 867 66.33 20.96 -62.25
CA PRO A 867 65.53 20.02 -63.04
C PRO A 867 65.27 18.62 -62.42
N ALA A 868 64.72 17.70 -63.24
CA ALA A 868 64.24 16.38 -62.84
C ALA A 868 65.31 15.26 -62.89
N ALA A 869 65.09 14.22 -62.09
CA ALA A 869 65.69 12.88 -62.22
C ALA A 869 64.69 11.81 -61.72
N SER A 870 64.82 10.57 -62.18
CA SER A 870 63.87 9.47 -61.95
C SER A 870 64.44 8.36 -61.06
N SER A 871 63.67 7.90 -60.07
CA SER A 871 63.87 6.61 -59.38
C SER A 871 62.58 6.14 -58.70
N GLU A 872 62.47 4.83 -58.49
CA GLU A 872 61.27 4.15 -57.94
C GLU A 872 61.10 4.36 -56.41
N PRO A 873 59.87 4.26 -55.88
CA PRO A 873 59.63 4.23 -54.43
C PRO A 873 59.90 2.82 -53.84
N PRO A 874 60.52 2.71 -52.66
CA PRO A 874 60.73 1.42 -51.99
C PRO A 874 59.47 0.89 -51.28
N GLU A 875 59.45 -0.42 -51.01
CA GLU A 875 58.29 -1.13 -50.44
C GLU A 875 57.93 -0.73 -49.00
N GLU A 876 56.63 -0.80 -48.66
CA GLU A 876 56.15 -0.72 -47.28
C GLU A 876 56.44 -2.02 -46.50
N PRO A 877 56.95 -1.95 -45.25
CA PRO A 877 57.11 -3.13 -44.42
C PRO A 877 55.74 -3.67 -43.94
N LYS A 878 55.41 -4.90 -44.31
CA LYS A 878 54.18 -5.59 -43.90
C LYS A 878 54.02 -5.63 -42.37
N LYS A 879 52.82 -5.29 -41.90
CA LYS A 879 52.41 -5.45 -40.50
C LYS A 879 52.29 -6.95 -40.18
N MET A 880 53.03 -7.41 -39.15
CA MET A 880 52.97 -8.80 -38.67
C MET A 880 51.65 -9.09 -37.95
N SER A 881 51.29 -10.36 -37.83
CA SER A 881 50.02 -10.81 -37.25
C SER A 881 50.13 -11.11 -35.75
N ASN A 882 48.99 -11.20 -35.07
CA ASN A 882 48.94 -11.58 -33.65
C ASN A 882 49.52 -13.00 -33.39
N ALA A 883 49.50 -13.88 -34.39
CA ALA A 883 50.10 -15.22 -34.31
C ALA A 883 51.64 -15.18 -34.26
N ASP A 884 52.26 -14.15 -34.85
CA ASP A 884 53.70 -13.92 -34.80
C ASP A 884 54.11 -13.38 -33.43
N PHE A 885 53.29 -12.49 -32.85
CA PHE A 885 53.45 -11.98 -31.48
C PHE A 885 53.34 -13.10 -30.42
N ALA A 886 52.37 -14.01 -30.57
CA ALA A 886 52.18 -15.14 -29.65
C ALA A 886 53.41 -16.07 -29.60
N LYS A 887 54.07 -16.31 -30.74
CA LYS A 887 55.33 -17.06 -30.83
C LYS A 887 56.52 -16.33 -30.21
N MET A 888 56.43 -15.02 -30.03
CA MET A 888 57.48 -14.21 -29.40
C MET A 888 57.40 -14.23 -27.87
N LEU A 889 56.20 -14.35 -27.28
CA LEU A 889 56.03 -14.47 -25.82
C LEU A 889 56.37 -15.86 -25.28
N LEU A 890 56.20 -16.94 -26.05
CA LEU A 890 56.50 -18.31 -25.62
C LEU A 890 58.00 -18.68 -25.69
N LYS A 891 58.89 -17.69 -25.57
CA LYS A 891 60.35 -17.88 -25.44
C LYS A 891 60.96 -16.89 -24.43
N LYS A 892 60.79 -17.21 -23.15
CA LYS A 892 61.70 -16.81 -22.06
C LYS A 892 61.68 -17.85 -20.96
#